data_AF-A0A970A5V9-F1
#
_entry.id   AF-A0A970A5V9-F1
#
_cell.length_a   1.000
_cell.length_b   1.000
_cell.length_c   1.000
_cell.angle_alpha   90.00
_cell.angle_beta   90.00
_cell.angle_gamma   90.00
#
_symmetry.space_group_name_H-M   'P 1'
#
loop_
_entity.id
_entity.type
_entity.pdbx_description
1 polymer ?
#
loop_
_entity_poly.entity_id
_entity_poly.type
_entity_poly.pdbx_seq_one_letter_code
_entity_poly.pdbx_strand_id
1 'polypeptide(L)'
;MLEKYYSKYGKNNVNAVIIDISRALDKEVTEIINIYKDFFDISINSVTKEDLRDYIYYSYLFKTKKEIILPQNQDTLHHIVDSKISKAKIDKCLTDSIAYMDSRMNTSESEKENILSSIDTRISLISNDNTPEINKLYQNYISKMENNYVQLALYYLTPSGNEKSDFNKVKIFLNDTYENLQNYHYAVMVFENNDKYNFTWSTIAKSAIYAENFRQRDDFPPYIRNLKKQKASLCNFLINNECLEFPDTFIPKSITENFYKNQSYGYIFTDLFVSNCTNQKILVLEKIEYDNNNVPCPDCFDMNPRGNSYKNVMFKSFECSNPYCKSRSKSGRGKRYNYLSAKLQHKKNEIQVDDIISEELNDMYRKDIIDFDENVVQNIISLYSFSNDNVLIYTDKSLEANISSRKITKRNSLDHKESIVKFYDLPIYNLIKNVLKYKKSSPRNIELDKTKNIIIENKNSNKYLSELIKDQYTYAITSPPYYNAREYSQWPNLLCYLVDMSINIQNVFETISENGIYLYNIGDVVDQDNIYVSSTMSRRRQIIGLYSVLLFELSGWSTNGNIIWDKGEVQSKRNSNSDRLPYYVKPINCYEHIWIFTKNKSKGEISKKVKFSPVIKIRKGGENIAKHTAPYPLELVNLIQEFLFNSDRILDPYLGSGTTALWCLRNNKKCLGLEISEEYYQVALNRINESYYNISLFDFLE
;
A
#
# COMPACT_ATOMS: atom_id res chain seq x y z
N MET A 1 3.66 -29.26 -42.39
CA MET A 1 3.57 -29.53 -40.94
C MET A 1 2.13 -29.72 -40.48
N LEU A 2 1.25 -28.72 -40.65
CA LEU A 2 -0.15 -28.78 -40.22
C LEU A 2 -0.89 -30.01 -40.77
N GLU A 3 -0.61 -30.42 -42.01
CA GLU A 3 -1.17 -31.65 -42.60
C GLU A 3 -0.83 -32.91 -41.78
N LYS A 4 0.38 -33.00 -41.24
CA LYS A 4 0.81 -34.10 -40.34
C LYS A 4 0.01 -34.09 -39.04
N TYR A 5 -0.24 -32.91 -38.48
CA TYR A 5 -1.05 -32.73 -37.27
C TYR A 5 -2.54 -33.01 -37.54
N TYR A 6 -3.08 -32.54 -38.66
CA TYR A 6 -4.47 -32.80 -39.07
C TYR A 6 -4.73 -34.29 -39.25
N SER A 7 -3.78 -35.00 -39.88
CA SER A 7 -3.85 -36.46 -40.04
C SER A 7 -3.81 -37.19 -38.69
N LYS A 8 -2.94 -36.74 -37.77
CA LYS A 8 -2.73 -37.40 -36.47
C LYS A 8 -3.82 -37.11 -35.43
N TYR A 9 -4.34 -35.88 -35.38
CA TYR A 9 -5.19 -35.41 -34.27
C TYR A 9 -6.57 -34.88 -34.70
N GLY A 10 -6.84 -34.84 -36.01
CA GLY A 10 -8.09 -34.32 -36.56
C GLY A 10 -8.09 -32.80 -36.77
N LYS A 11 -8.71 -32.37 -37.87
CA LYS A 11 -8.70 -30.96 -38.32
C LYS A 11 -9.27 -29.98 -37.29
N ASN A 12 -10.38 -30.35 -36.66
CA ASN A 12 -11.06 -29.52 -35.67
C ASN A 12 -10.21 -29.26 -34.41
N ASN A 13 -9.56 -30.30 -33.87
CA ASN A 13 -8.71 -30.18 -32.68
C ASN A 13 -7.53 -29.25 -32.95
N VAL A 14 -6.87 -29.42 -34.10
CA VAL A 14 -5.71 -28.60 -34.49
C VAL A 14 -6.13 -27.15 -34.76
N ASN A 15 -7.25 -26.92 -35.45
CA ASN A 15 -7.77 -25.58 -35.70
C ASN A 15 -8.11 -24.83 -34.41
N ALA A 16 -8.75 -25.50 -33.45
CA ALA A 16 -9.06 -24.92 -32.14
C ALA A 16 -7.80 -24.44 -31.42
N VAL A 17 -6.76 -25.29 -31.42
CA VAL A 17 -5.47 -24.99 -30.79
C VAL A 17 -4.75 -23.82 -31.47
N ILE A 18 -4.78 -23.74 -32.81
CA ILE A 18 -4.14 -22.64 -33.55
C ILE A 18 -4.81 -21.30 -33.23
N ILE A 19 -6.15 -21.25 -33.24
CA ILE A 19 -6.90 -20.05 -32.86
C ILE A 19 -6.62 -19.67 -31.40
N ASP A 20 -6.57 -20.64 -30.50
CA ASP A 20 -6.33 -20.38 -29.09
C ASP A 20 -4.90 -19.87 -28.85
N ILE A 21 -3.88 -20.40 -29.54
CA ILE A 21 -2.49 -19.91 -29.43
C ILE A 21 -2.37 -18.48 -29.98
N SER A 22 -2.96 -18.18 -31.13
CA SER A 22 -2.91 -16.84 -31.73
C SER A 22 -3.78 -15.82 -30.97
N ARG A 23 -4.73 -16.32 -30.17
CA ARG A 23 -5.96 -15.67 -29.72
C ARG A 23 -6.52 -14.66 -30.73
N ALA A 24 -6.69 -15.11 -31.98
CA ALA A 24 -7.25 -14.29 -33.06
C ALA A 24 -8.73 -13.90 -32.82
N LEU A 25 -9.42 -14.60 -31.92
CA LEU A 25 -10.81 -14.32 -31.52
C LEU A 25 -10.93 -13.81 -30.07
N ASP A 26 -9.84 -13.42 -29.40
CA ASP A 26 -9.86 -13.08 -27.96
C ASP A 26 -10.77 -11.90 -27.64
N LYS A 27 -10.82 -10.93 -28.57
CA LYS A 27 -11.64 -9.73 -28.42
C LYS A 27 -13.12 -10.11 -28.43
N GLU A 28 -13.54 -10.86 -29.45
CA GLU A 28 -14.91 -11.34 -29.62
C GLU A 28 -15.32 -12.25 -28.46
N VAL A 29 -14.45 -13.18 -28.04
CA VAL A 29 -14.72 -14.06 -26.89
C VAL A 29 -14.83 -13.27 -25.59
N THR A 30 -14.00 -12.25 -25.40
CA THR A 30 -14.12 -11.37 -24.22
C THR A 30 -15.44 -10.59 -24.23
N GLU A 31 -15.86 -10.08 -25.40
CA GLU A 31 -17.16 -9.41 -25.55
C GLU A 31 -18.33 -10.37 -25.29
N ILE A 32 -18.28 -11.60 -25.81
CA ILE A 32 -19.28 -12.65 -25.56
C ILE A 32 -19.39 -12.95 -24.07
N ILE A 33 -18.25 -13.13 -23.38
CA ILE A 33 -18.23 -13.41 -21.93
C ILE A 33 -18.82 -12.24 -21.15
N ASN A 34 -18.53 -10.99 -21.55
CA ASN A 34 -19.11 -9.82 -20.91
C ASN A 34 -20.63 -9.74 -21.13
N ILE A 35 -21.13 -10.00 -22.34
CA ILE A 35 -22.57 -10.03 -22.62
C ILE A 35 -23.25 -11.15 -21.81
N TYR A 36 -22.65 -12.34 -21.78
CA TYR A 36 -23.16 -13.47 -21.00
C TYR A 36 -23.20 -13.13 -19.50
N LYS A 37 -22.14 -12.49 -18.99
CA LYS A 37 -22.06 -11.98 -17.62
C LYS A 37 -23.21 -11.03 -17.31
N ASP A 38 -23.40 -10.02 -18.17
CA ASP A 38 -24.39 -8.96 -17.98
C ASP A 38 -25.82 -9.51 -18.12
N PHE A 39 -26.05 -10.49 -19.01
CA PHE A 39 -27.36 -11.13 -19.21
C PHE A 39 -27.84 -11.89 -17.98
N PHE A 40 -26.94 -12.60 -17.29
CA PHE A 40 -27.27 -13.38 -16.10
C PHE A 40 -27.06 -12.62 -14.78
N ASP A 41 -26.58 -11.37 -14.85
CA ASP A 41 -26.19 -10.56 -13.69
C ASP A 41 -25.26 -11.31 -12.72
N ILE A 42 -24.27 -12.02 -13.28
CA ILE A 42 -23.33 -12.83 -12.49
C ILE A 42 -21.94 -12.19 -12.41
N SER A 43 -21.21 -12.48 -11.33
CA SER A 43 -19.77 -12.18 -11.26
C SER A 43 -18.98 -13.37 -11.81
N ILE A 44 -18.15 -13.15 -12.84
CA ILE A 44 -17.27 -14.17 -13.42
C ILE A 44 -15.84 -13.93 -12.93
N ASN A 45 -15.27 -14.89 -12.19
CA ASN A 45 -13.88 -14.84 -11.75
C ASN A 45 -12.92 -15.27 -12.89
N SER A 46 -11.61 -15.16 -12.66
CA SER A 46 -10.60 -15.50 -13.68
C SER A 46 -10.62 -16.96 -14.14
N VAL A 47 -11.04 -17.89 -13.28
CA VAL A 47 -11.10 -19.33 -13.59
C VAL A 47 -12.31 -19.59 -14.48
N THR A 48 -13.50 -19.17 -14.05
CA THR A 48 -14.74 -19.30 -14.82
C THR A 48 -14.65 -18.60 -16.18
N LYS A 49 -13.93 -17.47 -16.26
CA LYS A 49 -13.65 -16.78 -17.52
C LYS A 49 -12.85 -17.66 -18.48
N GLU A 50 -11.83 -18.37 -17.99
CA GLU A 50 -11.03 -19.27 -18.83
C GLU A 50 -11.82 -20.54 -19.18
N ASP A 51 -12.67 -21.06 -18.28
CA ASP A 51 -13.55 -22.20 -18.58
C ASP A 51 -14.57 -21.87 -19.68
N LEU A 52 -15.20 -20.69 -19.62
CA LEU A 52 -16.09 -20.18 -20.66
C LEU A 52 -15.34 -20.01 -21.98
N ARG A 53 -14.11 -19.48 -21.93
CA ARG A 53 -13.24 -19.31 -23.09
C ARG A 53 -12.93 -20.66 -23.73
N ASP A 54 -12.49 -21.63 -22.93
CA ASP A 54 -12.19 -22.98 -23.38
C ASP A 54 -13.44 -23.65 -23.96
N TYR A 55 -14.61 -23.51 -23.34
CA TYR A 55 -15.86 -24.07 -23.86
C TYR A 55 -16.20 -23.50 -25.24
N ILE A 56 -16.13 -22.17 -25.40
CA ILE A 56 -16.44 -21.49 -26.66
C ILE A 56 -15.50 -22.00 -27.76
N TYR A 57 -14.19 -22.06 -27.53
CA TYR A 57 -13.26 -22.55 -28.53
C TYR A 57 -13.43 -24.05 -28.79
N TYR A 58 -13.23 -24.85 -27.76
CA TYR A 58 -13.03 -26.28 -27.91
C TYR A 58 -14.34 -27.04 -28.08
N SER A 59 -15.34 -26.79 -27.23
CA SER A 59 -16.57 -27.57 -27.23
C SER A 59 -17.59 -27.04 -28.25
N TYR A 60 -17.73 -25.72 -28.39
CA TYR A 60 -18.75 -25.12 -29.25
C TYR A 60 -18.29 -24.85 -30.69
N LEU A 61 -17.30 -23.96 -30.88
CA LEU A 61 -16.88 -23.52 -32.22
C LEU A 61 -16.24 -24.65 -33.03
N PHE A 62 -15.35 -25.43 -32.40
CA PHE A 62 -14.60 -26.48 -33.09
C PHE A 62 -15.11 -27.89 -32.80
N LYS A 63 -16.01 -28.09 -31.84
CA LYS A 63 -16.59 -29.41 -31.49
C LYS A 63 -15.50 -30.48 -31.31
N THR A 64 -14.50 -30.16 -30.50
CA THR A 64 -13.40 -31.05 -30.15
C THR A 64 -13.85 -32.11 -29.15
N LYS A 65 -13.00 -33.10 -28.87
CA LYS A 65 -13.30 -34.19 -27.91
C LYS A 65 -13.25 -33.74 -26.43
N LYS A 66 -12.89 -32.48 -26.15
CA LYS A 66 -12.81 -31.94 -24.79
C LYS A 66 -14.21 -31.57 -24.31
N GLU A 67 -14.76 -32.34 -23.39
CA GLU A 67 -16.00 -32.00 -22.69
C GLU A 67 -15.70 -30.97 -21.60
N ILE A 68 -16.28 -29.78 -21.73
CA ILE A 68 -16.19 -28.71 -20.73
C ILE A 68 -17.61 -28.47 -20.24
N ILE A 69 -17.81 -28.59 -18.94
CA ILE A 69 -19.13 -28.40 -18.33
C ILE A 69 -19.28 -26.91 -18.01
N LEU A 70 -20.27 -26.26 -18.62
CA LEU A 70 -20.60 -24.87 -18.31
C LEU A 70 -21.34 -24.74 -16.98
N PRO A 71 -21.15 -23.63 -16.25
CA PRO A 71 -21.84 -23.38 -14.99
C PRO A 71 -23.37 -23.27 -15.16
N GLN A 72 -23.89 -22.64 -16.23
CA GLN A 72 -25.33 -22.43 -16.48
C GLN A 72 -25.65 -22.29 -17.98
N ASN A 73 -26.89 -22.63 -18.36
CA ASN A 73 -27.63 -22.37 -19.62
C ASN A 73 -26.79 -22.22 -20.93
N GLN A 74 -26.44 -23.35 -21.53
CA GLN A 74 -25.60 -23.42 -22.73
C GLN A 74 -26.24 -22.75 -23.96
N ASP A 75 -27.57 -22.88 -24.12
CA ASP A 75 -28.29 -22.36 -25.28
C ASP A 75 -28.18 -20.83 -25.39
N THR A 76 -28.22 -20.14 -24.24
CA THR A 76 -28.06 -18.68 -24.20
C THR A 76 -26.66 -18.28 -24.65
N LEU A 77 -25.62 -18.98 -24.17
CA LEU A 77 -24.25 -18.71 -24.61
C LEU A 77 -24.09 -18.97 -26.10
N HIS A 78 -24.68 -20.05 -26.63
CA HIS A 78 -24.64 -20.39 -28.05
C HIS A 78 -25.24 -19.28 -28.90
N HIS A 79 -26.41 -18.76 -28.53
CA HIS A 79 -27.03 -17.63 -29.22
C HIS A 79 -26.15 -16.37 -29.23
N ILE A 80 -25.49 -16.05 -28.10
CA ILE A 80 -24.58 -14.90 -28.03
C ILE A 80 -23.36 -15.15 -28.94
N VAL A 81 -22.79 -16.34 -28.92
CA VAL A 81 -21.64 -16.70 -29.77
C VAL A 81 -22.01 -16.57 -31.25
N ASP A 82 -23.14 -17.15 -31.69
CA ASP A 82 -23.60 -17.10 -33.08
C ASP A 82 -23.86 -15.67 -33.56
N SER A 83 -24.30 -14.78 -32.67
CA SER A 83 -24.50 -13.35 -32.98
C SER A 83 -23.19 -12.58 -33.22
N LYS A 84 -22.06 -13.08 -32.72
CA LYS A 84 -20.76 -12.38 -32.72
C LYS A 84 -19.70 -13.04 -33.61
N ILE A 85 -19.76 -14.35 -33.77
CA ILE A 85 -18.74 -15.14 -34.46
C ILE A 85 -19.41 -15.86 -35.63
N SER A 86 -19.33 -15.27 -36.82
CA SER A 86 -19.78 -15.92 -38.05
C SER A 86 -18.74 -16.93 -38.55
N LYS A 87 -19.19 -17.90 -39.36
CA LYS A 87 -18.29 -18.87 -40.01
C LYS A 87 -17.19 -18.18 -40.85
N ALA A 88 -17.53 -17.15 -41.61
CA ALA A 88 -16.57 -16.37 -42.38
C ALA A 88 -15.51 -15.68 -41.52
N LYS A 89 -15.88 -15.25 -40.31
CA LYS A 89 -14.95 -14.67 -39.33
C LYS A 89 -14.00 -15.73 -38.78
N ILE A 90 -14.49 -16.93 -38.45
CA ILE A 90 -13.65 -18.05 -38.00
C ILE A 90 -12.63 -18.39 -39.08
N ASP A 91 -13.06 -18.54 -40.33
CA ASP A 91 -12.18 -18.89 -41.45
C ASP A 91 -11.09 -17.81 -41.65
N LYS A 92 -11.46 -16.53 -41.62
CA LYS A 92 -10.48 -15.44 -41.66
C LYS A 92 -9.48 -15.50 -40.51
N CYS A 93 -9.97 -15.66 -39.27
CA CYS A 93 -9.12 -15.77 -38.09
C CYS A 93 -8.20 -16.99 -38.15
N LEU A 94 -8.64 -18.12 -38.74
CA LEU A 94 -7.78 -19.29 -38.98
C LEU A 94 -6.66 -18.94 -39.96
N THR A 95 -6.98 -18.31 -41.09
CA THR A 95 -5.96 -17.88 -42.08
C THR A 95 -4.94 -16.94 -41.43
N ASP A 96 -5.41 -15.92 -40.71
CA ASP A 96 -4.55 -14.97 -40.01
C ASP A 96 -3.69 -15.66 -38.94
N SER A 97 -4.25 -16.64 -38.23
CA SER A 97 -3.53 -17.42 -37.21
C SER A 97 -2.47 -18.32 -37.82
N ILE A 98 -2.75 -18.98 -38.95
CA ILE A 98 -1.78 -19.80 -39.67
C ILE A 98 -0.64 -18.93 -40.19
N ALA A 99 -0.95 -17.79 -40.82
CA ALA A 99 0.06 -16.84 -41.28
C ALA A 99 0.91 -16.29 -40.14
N TYR A 100 0.30 -15.98 -38.99
CA TYR A 100 1.02 -15.58 -37.77
C TYR A 100 1.98 -16.67 -37.31
N MET A 101 1.53 -17.93 -37.25
CA MET A 101 2.36 -19.05 -36.81
C MET A 101 3.51 -19.32 -37.79
N ASP A 102 3.24 -19.30 -39.10
CA ASP A 102 4.26 -19.45 -40.14
C ASP A 102 5.33 -18.36 -40.05
N SER A 103 4.93 -17.11 -39.81
CA SER A 103 5.89 -15.99 -39.65
C SER A 103 6.84 -16.22 -38.47
N ARG A 104 6.37 -16.82 -37.37
CA ARG A 104 7.18 -17.08 -36.17
C ARG A 104 7.93 -18.40 -36.21
N MET A 105 7.52 -19.35 -37.06
CA MET A 105 8.31 -20.54 -37.31
C MET A 105 9.58 -20.25 -38.14
N ASN A 106 9.60 -19.13 -38.86
CA ASN A 106 10.70 -18.71 -39.73
C ASN A 106 11.71 -17.76 -39.06
N THR A 107 11.56 -17.42 -37.76
CA THR A 107 12.44 -16.47 -37.06
C THR A 107 13.66 -17.11 -36.41
N SER A 108 13.49 -18.13 -35.55
CA SER A 108 14.60 -18.85 -34.91
C SER A 108 14.20 -20.28 -34.53
N GLU A 109 15.17 -21.21 -34.47
CA GLU A 109 14.89 -22.62 -34.15
C GLU A 109 14.28 -22.80 -32.75
N SER A 110 14.70 -21.98 -31.77
CA SER A 110 14.11 -21.98 -30.43
C SER A 110 12.64 -21.53 -30.43
N GLU A 111 12.28 -20.54 -31.24
CA GLU A 111 10.91 -20.04 -31.34
C GLU A 111 9.99 -21.06 -32.01
N LYS A 112 10.50 -21.73 -33.04
CA LYS A 112 9.84 -22.87 -33.71
C LYS A 112 9.60 -24.04 -32.74
N GLU A 113 10.59 -24.43 -31.94
CA GLU A 113 10.42 -25.48 -30.92
C GLU A 113 9.36 -25.11 -29.86
N ASN A 114 9.35 -23.85 -29.39
CA ASN A 114 8.37 -23.38 -28.43
C ASN A 114 6.93 -23.43 -28.98
N ILE A 115 6.75 -23.06 -30.25
CA ILE A 115 5.44 -23.09 -30.91
C ILE A 115 4.95 -24.53 -31.08
N LEU A 116 5.82 -25.42 -31.58
CA LEU A 116 5.51 -26.84 -31.76
C LEU A 116 5.12 -27.51 -30.44
N SER A 117 5.90 -27.28 -29.39
CA SER A 117 5.64 -27.80 -28.05
C SER A 117 4.31 -27.31 -27.47
N SER A 118 3.96 -26.03 -27.68
CA SER A 118 2.67 -25.45 -27.26
C SER A 118 1.49 -26.13 -27.98
N ILE A 119 1.62 -26.42 -29.28
CA ILE A 119 0.59 -27.13 -30.06
C ILE A 119 0.43 -28.55 -29.51
N ASP A 120 1.52 -29.32 -29.40
CA ASP A 120 1.48 -30.72 -28.92
C ASP A 120 0.83 -30.83 -27.53
N THR A 121 1.11 -29.88 -26.64
CA THR A 121 0.53 -29.82 -25.28
C THR A 121 -0.97 -29.54 -25.29
N ARG A 122 -1.40 -28.50 -26.01
CA ARG A 122 -2.84 -28.16 -26.03
C ARG A 122 -3.65 -29.26 -26.68
N ILE A 123 -3.08 -29.97 -27.67
CA ILE A 123 -3.68 -31.15 -28.28
C ILE A 123 -3.72 -32.33 -27.30
N SER A 124 -2.65 -32.58 -26.54
CA SER A 124 -2.66 -33.66 -25.54
C SER A 124 -3.69 -33.42 -24.45
N LEU A 125 -3.93 -32.17 -24.03
CA LEU A 125 -4.98 -31.80 -23.07
C LEU A 125 -6.41 -31.98 -23.60
N ILE A 126 -6.62 -31.89 -24.91
CA ILE A 126 -7.91 -32.26 -25.54
C ILE A 126 -8.13 -33.78 -25.45
N SER A 127 -7.05 -34.56 -25.31
CA SER A 127 -7.05 -36.02 -25.44
C SER A 127 -6.90 -36.78 -24.11
N ASN A 128 -6.16 -36.23 -23.13
CA ASN A 128 -5.88 -36.76 -21.80
C ASN A 128 -5.83 -35.58 -20.82
N ASP A 129 -6.91 -35.33 -20.09
CA ASP A 129 -6.92 -34.27 -19.08
C ASP A 129 -6.24 -34.74 -17.78
N ASN A 130 -4.91 -34.54 -17.69
CA ASN A 130 -4.14 -34.83 -16.47
C ASN A 130 -4.28 -33.74 -15.39
N THR A 131 -5.19 -32.76 -15.56
CA THR A 131 -5.44 -31.70 -14.57
C THR A 131 -5.76 -32.23 -13.15
N PRO A 132 -6.54 -33.32 -12.98
CA PRO A 132 -6.78 -33.91 -11.65
C PRO A 132 -5.50 -34.39 -10.96
N GLU A 133 -4.54 -34.93 -11.71
CA GLU A 133 -3.25 -35.40 -11.18
C GLU A 133 -2.36 -34.23 -10.74
N ILE A 134 -2.28 -33.18 -11.56
CA ILE A 134 -1.51 -31.97 -11.24
C ILE A 134 -2.07 -31.26 -10.01
N ASN A 135 -3.40 -31.15 -9.90
CA ASN A 135 -4.05 -30.57 -8.72
C ASN A 135 -3.69 -31.34 -7.46
N LYS A 136 -3.72 -32.69 -7.50
CA LYS A 136 -3.34 -33.54 -6.37
C LYS A 136 -1.86 -33.38 -5.98
N LEU A 137 -0.95 -33.30 -6.96
CA LEU A 137 0.48 -33.05 -6.70
C LEU A 137 0.69 -31.69 -6.03
N TYR A 138 0.00 -30.66 -6.50
CA TYR A 138 0.11 -29.32 -5.94
C TYR A 138 -0.53 -29.21 -4.55
N GLN A 139 -1.68 -29.84 -4.33
CA GLN A 139 -2.30 -29.98 -3.01
C GLN A 139 -1.30 -30.56 -2.00
N ASN A 140 -0.63 -31.67 -2.35
CA ASN A 140 0.39 -32.29 -1.49
C ASN A 140 1.55 -31.33 -1.19
N TYR A 141 2.00 -30.56 -2.20
CA TYR A 141 3.03 -29.54 -2.01
C TYR A 141 2.59 -28.43 -1.05
N ILE A 142 1.37 -27.90 -1.22
CA ILE A 142 0.78 -26.88 -0.34
C ILE A 142 0.65 -27.44 1.08
N SER A 143 0.08 -28.63 1.27
CA SER A 143 -0.09 -29.24 2.59
C SER A 143 1.24 -29.46 3.30
N LYS A 144 2.30 -29.82 2.57
CA LYS A 144 3.64 -29.94 3.14
C LYS A 144 4.18 -28.59 3.63
N MET A 145 3.97 -27.52 2.86
CA MET A 145 4.35 -26.17 3.27
C MET A 145 3.52 -25.67 4.45
N GLU A 146 2.20 -25.89 4.41
CA GLU A 146 1.26 -25.50 5.47
C GLU A 146 1.59 -26.19 6.80
N ASN A 147 1.99 -27.46 6.80
CA ASN A 147 2.36 -28.18 8.03
C ASN A 147 3.60 -27.62 8.74
N ASN A 148 4.48 -26.90 8.05
CA ASN A 148 5.74 -26.39 8.63
C ASN A 148 5.63 -24.97 9.17
N TYR A 149 4.58 -24.23 8.79
CA TYR A 149 4.48 -22.80 9.07
C TYR A 149 3.07 -22.40 9.47
N VAL A 150 2.97 -21.28 10.16
CA VAL A 150 1.71 -20.58 10.43
C VAL A 150 1.34 -19.74 9.20
N GLN A 151 0.06 -19.64 8.86
CA GLN A 151 -0.44 -18.81 7.75
C GLN A 151 -1.08 -17.49 8.23
N LEU A 152 -1.45 -17.39 9.50
CA LEU A 152 -1.88 -16.14 10.11
C LEU A 152 -1.42 -16.09 11.56
N ALA A 153 -0.66 -15.05 11.92
CA ALA A 153 -0.31 -14.77 13.30
C ALA A 153 -1.09 -13.54 13.78
N LEU A 154 -1.86 -13.67 14.85
CA LEU A 154 -2.65 -12.60 15.43
C LEU A 154 -2.21 -12.37 16.88
N TYR A 155 -2.08 -11.11 17.28
CA TYR A 155 -1.93 -10.73 18.68
C TYR A 155 -3.05 -9.77 19.07
N TYR A 156 -3.87 -10.19 20.03
CA TYR A 156 -4.82 -9.32 20.69
C TYR A 156 -4.19 -8.72 21.95
N LEU A 157 -3.96 -7.41 21.94
CA LEU A 157 -3.26 -6.71 23.01
C LEU A 157 -4.22 -5.85 23.84
N THR A 158 -4.01 -5.85 25.15
CA THR A 158 -4.60 -4.91 26.11
C THR A 158 -3.49 -4.06 26.75
N PRO A 159 -3.72 -2.75 27.01
CA PRO A 159 -2.67 -1.87 27.48
C PRO A 159 -2.41 -2.06 28.96
N SER A 160 -1.13 -2.12 29.33
CA SER A 160 -0.69 -2.27 30.72
C SER A 160 -0.58 -0.94 31.48
N GLY A 161 -0.78 0.19 30.78
CA GLY A 161 -0.48 1.53 31.29
C GLY A 161 1.01 1.90 31.24
N ASN A 162 1.86 1.01 30.71
CA ASN A 162 3.28 1.25 30.51
C ASN A 162 3.64 1.08 29.02
N GLU A 163 3.78 2.21 28.32
CA GLU A 163 4.08 2.25 26.88
C GLU A 163 5.31 1.41 26.50
N LYS A 164 6.36 1.42 27.33
CA LYS A 164 7.59 0.66 27.08
C LYS A 164 7.35 -0.85 27.16
N SER A 165 6.56 -1.29 28.15
CA SER A 165 6.17 -2.69 28.32
C SER A 165 5.32 -3.16 27.14
N ASP A 166 4.30 -2.38 26.80
CA ASP A 166 3.35 -2.67 25.73
C ASP A 166 4.05 -2.75 24.36
N PHE A 167 4.95 -1.80 24.06
CA PHE A 167 5.78 -1.87 22.86
C PHE A 167 6.78 -3.05 22.89
N ASN A 168 7.27 -3.45 24.06
CA ASN A 168 8.14 -4.63 24.16
C ASN A 168 7.41 -5.92 23.78
N LYS A 169 6.14 -6.08 24.20
CA LYS A 169 5.29 -7.20 23.77
C LYS A 169 5.17 -7.26 22.24
N VAL A 170 4.97 -6.10 21.60
CA VAL A 170 4.91 -6.02 20.13
C VAL A 170 6.23 -6.46 19.49
N LYS A 171 7.38 -5.96 19.97
CA LYS A 171 8.68 -6.36 19.41
C LYS A 171 8.90 -7.87 19.53
N ILE A 172 8.59 -8.46 20.69
CA ILE A 172 8.72 -9.91 20.88
C ILE A 172 7.80 -10.66 19.90
N PHE A 173 6.52 -10.31 19.83
CA PHE A 173 5.58 -10.91 18.89
C PHE A 173 6.08 -10.88 17.45
N LEU A 174 6.56 -9.71 16.98
CA LEU A 174 7.08 -9.58 15.62
C LEU A 174 8.30 -10.47 15.38
N ASN A 175 9.22 -10.60 16.35
CA ASN A 175 10.38 -11.48 16.19
C ASN A 175 10.00 -12.97 16.19
N ASP A 176 9.21 -13.40 17.17
CA ASP A 176 8.80 -14.81 17.36
C ASP A 176 8.00 -15.33 16.15
N THR A 177 7.10 -14.48 15.64
CA THR A 177 6.27 -14.84 14.49
C THR A 177 7.02 -14.78 13.18
N TYR A 178 8.05 -13.93 13.05
CA TYR A 178 8.76 -13.81 11.78
C TYR A 178 9.45 -15.11 11.38
N GLU A 179 9.95 -15.90 12.35
CA GLU A 179 10.59 -17.19 12.06
C GLU A 179 9.58 -18.27 11.65
N ASN A 180 8.37 -18.26 12.22
CA ASN A 180 7.39 -19.34 12.08
C ASN A 180 6.23 -19.03 11.13
N LEU A 181 6.05 -17.77 10.73
CA LEU A 181 5.05 -17.37 9.75
C LEU A 181 5.54 -17.65 8.33
N GLN A 182 4.66 -18.23 7.52
CA GLN A 182 4.91 -18.47 6.11
C GLN A 182 5.19 -17.15 5.39
N ASN A 183 6.17 -17.16 4.48
CA ASN A 183 6.44 -15.99 3.65
C ASN A 183 5.18 -15.57 2.85
N TYR A 184 4.98 -14.26 2.66
CA TYR A 184 3.82 -13.64 2.00
C TYR A 184 2.48 -13.78 2.75
N HIS A 185 2.51 -14.18 4.02
CA HIS A 185 1.34 -14.24 4.89
C HIS A 185 1.37 -13.13 5.95
N TYR A 186 0.35 -13.06 6.80
CA TYR A 186 0.06 -11.86 7.58
C TYR A 186 0.31 -12.04 9.08
N ALA A 187 0.91 -11.02 9.67
CA ALA A 187 0.89 -10.77 11.10
C ALA A 187 -0.07 -9.61 11.38
N VAL A 188 -1.00 -9.81 12.33
CA VAL A 188 -2.03 -8.83 12.67
C VAL A 188 -1.99 -8.54 14.16
N MET A 189 -1.98 -7.26 14.52
CA MET A 189 -2.07 -6.83 15.92
C MET A 189 -3.34 -6.03 16.13
N VAL A 190 -4.18 -6.50 17.06
CA VAL A 190 -5.39 -5.81 17.51
C VAL A 190 -5.04 -5.09 18.81
N PHE A 191 -5.03 -3.77 18.77
CA PHE A 191 -4.81 -2.90 19.92
C PHE A 191 -6.17 -2.44 20.45
N GLU A 192 -6.56 -2.91 21.62
CA GLU A 192 -7.81 -2.50 22.26
C GLU A 192 -7.54 -1.77 23.57
N ASN A 193 -8.00 -0.51 23.66
CA ASN A 193 -7.97 0.25 24.91
C ASN A 193 -8.85 -0.39 25.99
N ASN A 194 -8.51 -0.19 27.27
CA ASN A 194 -9.35 -0.59 28.40
C ASN A 194 -9.78 0.63 29.21
N ASP A 195 -10.65 0.43 30.21
CA ASP A 195 -11.22 1.51 31.02
C ASP A 195 -10.19 2.40 31.73
N LYS A 196 -8.95 1.91 31.90
CA LYS A 196 -7.89 2.60 32.64
C LYS A 196 -6.81 3.19 31.74
N TYR A 197 -6.49 2.52 30.64
CA TYR A 197 -5.31 2.79 29.84
C TYR A 197 -5.62 2.68 28.35
N ASN A 198 -4.92 3.50 27.58
CA ASN A 198 -5.02 3.53 26.13
C ASN A 198 -3.67 3.15 25.50
N PHE A 199 -3.70 2.45 24.38
CA PHE A 199 -2.53 2.36 23.50
C PHE A 199 -2.29 3.72 22.85
N THR A 200 -1.12 4.29 23.09
CA THR A 200 -0.74 5.58 22.50
C THR A 200 -0.49 5.43 21.01
N TRP A 201 -0.74 6.49 20.24
CA TRP A 201 -0.35 6.51 18.83
C TRP A 201 1.16 6.37 18.62
N SER A 202 1.96 6.81 19.59
CA SER A 202 3.41 6.55 19.62
C SER A 202 3.72 5.05 19.59
N THR A 203 2.99 4.25 20.39
CA THR A 203 3.12 2.78 20.38
C THR A 203 2.81 2.20 19.00
N ILE A 204 1.75 2.68 18.35
CA ILE A 204 1.32 2.21 17.02
C ILE A 204 2.37 2.57 15.96
N ALA A 205 2.85 3.82 15.95
CA ALA A 205 3.87 4.28 15.02
C ALA A 205 5.19 3.53 15.19
N LYS A 206 5.67 3.37 16.44
CA LYS A 206 6.88 2.59 16.75
C LYS A 206 6.72 1.14 16.32
N SER A 207 5.54 0.55 16.49
CA SER A 207 5.24 -0.83 16.07
C SER A 207 5.37 -1.01 14.57
N ALA A 208 4.75 -0.14 13.77
CA ALA A 208 4.84 -0.20 12.31
C ALA A 208 6.27 0.06 11.80
N ILE A 209 6.95 1.09 12.33
CA ILE A 209 8.32 1.42 11.92
C ILE A 209 9.30 0.31 12.30
N TYR A 210 9.14 -0.29 13.49
CA TYR A 210 9.94 -1.44 13.90
C TYR A 210 9.71 -2.63 12.98
N ALA A 211 8.44 -2.95 12.68
CA ALA A 211 8.09 -4.07 11.83
C ALA A 211 8.75 -4.03 10.44
N GLU A 212 8.90 -2.83 9.85
CA GLU A 212 9.56 -2.68 8.55
C GLU A 212 11.09 -2.74 8.58
N ASN A 213 11.71 -2.61 9.76
CA ASN A 213 13.16 -2.35 9.87
C ASN A 213 13.92 -3.25 10.85
N PHE A 214 13.25 -4.13 11.60
CA PHE A 214 13.88 -4.87 12.69
C PHE A 214 14.83 -5.99 12.26
N ARG A 215 14.77 -6.45 11.00
CA ARG A 215 15.76 -7.38 10.44
C ARG A 215 16.78 -6.63 9.60
N GLN A 216 18.01 -7.11 9.62
CA GLN A 216 19.11 -6.56 8.84
C GLN A 216 19.82 -7.68 8.09
N ARG A 217 20.28 -7.37 6.88
CA ARG A 217 21.14 -8.26 6.12
C ARG A 217 22.21 -7.49 5.37
N ASP A 218 23.36 -8.11 5.18
CA ASP A 218 24.50 -7.59 4.43
C ASP A 218 24.59 -8.21 3.03
N ASP A 219 23.92 -9.34 2.79
CA ASP A 219 23.69 -9.88 1.45
C ASP A 219 22.54 -9.12 0.77
N PHE A 220 22.89 -7.98 0.19
CA PHE A 220 21.99 -7.24 -0.66
C PHE A 220 21.63 -8.14 -1.87
N PRO A 221 20.34 -8.42 -2.14
CA PRO A 221 19.90 -9.18 -3.31
C PRO A 221 20.32 -8.47 -4.63
N PRO A 222 19.85 -8.82 -5.85
CA PRO A 222 20.42 -8.30 -7.12
C PRO A 222 20.33 -6.77 -7.34
N TYR A 223 19.96 -6.02 -6.32
CA TYR A 223 19.86 -4.57 -6.19
C TYR A 223 21.18 -3.87 -5.86
N ILE A 224 22.29 -4.58 -5.60
CA ILE A 224 23.60 -3.98 -5.26
C ILE A 224 24.00 -2.85 -6.21
N ARG A 225 23.78 -3.05 -7.52
CA ARG A 225 24.12 -2.05 -8.54
C ARG A 225 23.38 -0.72 -8.35
N ASN A 226 22.17 -0.75 -7.79
CA ASN A 226 21.38 0.45 -7.50
C ASN A 226 21.80 1.13 -6.19
N LEU A 227 22.37 0.40 -5.22
CA LEU A 227 22.74 0.97 -3.92
C LEU A 227 23.77 2.08 -4.03
N LYS A 228 24.74 1.97 -4.94
CA LYS A 228 25.73 3.04 -5.17
C LYS A 228 25.03 4.35 -5.54
N LYS A 229 24.00 4.28 -6.38
CA LYS A 229 23.19 5.44 -6.77
C LYS A 229 22.39 5.99 -5.59
N GLN A 230 21.72 5.14 -4.80
CA GLN A 230 20.92 5.61 -3.65
C GLN A 230 21.77 6.21 -2.53
N LYS A 231 22.92 5.60 -2.25
CA LYS A 231 23.95 6.13 -1.34
C LYS A 231 24.38 7.53 -1.78
N ALA A 232 24.78 7.68 -3.04
CA ALA A 232 25.19 8.96 -3.59
C ALA A 232 24.04 9.99 -3.55
N SER A 233 22.81 9.58 -3.84
CA SER A 233 21.64 10.46 -3.83
C SER A 233 21.38 11.04 -2.45
N LEU A 234 21.36 10.22 -1.40
CA LEU A 234 21.19 10.71 -0.03
C LEU A 234 22.37 11.58 0.40
N CYS A 235 23.61 11.16 0.08
CA CYS A 235 24.80 11.91 0.46
C CYS A 235 24.83 13.30 -0.17
N ASN A 236 24.52 13.40 -1.47
CA ASN A 236 24.45 14.68 -2.18
C ASN A 236 23.32 15.56 -1.63
N PHE A 237 22.17 14.97 -1.29
CA PHE A 237 21.07 15.70 -0.66
C PHE A 237 21.50 16.32 0.68
N LEU A 238 22.21 15.58 1.53
CA LEU A 238 22.72 16.10 2.81
C LEU A 238 23.76 17.21 2.61
N ILE A 239 24.71 17.03 1.68
CA ILE A 239 25.75 18.03 1.40
C ILE A 239 25.17 19.34 0.88
N ASN A 240 24.17 19.26 0.00
CA ASN A 240 23.58 20.42 -0.65
C ASN A 240 22.44 21.05 0.16
N ASN A 241 22.10 20.53 1.35
CA ASN A 241 21.05 21.08 2.19
C ASN A 241 21.56 22.29 2.97
N GLU A 242 21.10 23.48 2.62
CA GLU A 242 21.55 24.75 3.22
C GLU A 242 21.25 24.88 4.73
N CYS A 243 20.34 24.05 5.26
CA CYS A 243 19.97 24.03 6.67
C CYS A 243 20.81 23.07 7.51
N LEU A 244 21.78 22.38 6.89
CA LEU A 244 22.74 21.52 7.56
C LEU A 244 24.13 22.14 7.48
N GLU A 245 24.89 22.02 8.57
CA GLU A 245 26.27 22.47 8.64
C GLU A 245 27.14 21.37 9.24
N PHE A 246 28.08 20.88 8.44
CA PHE A 246 29.00 19.82 8.83
C PHE A 246 30.40 20.42 9.03
N PRO A 247 31.15 20.00 10.07
CA PRO A 247 32.55 20.39 10.21
C PRO A 247 33.37 19.98 8.98
N ASP A 248 34.39 20.76 8.61
CA ASP A 248 35.25 20.49 7.43
C ASP A 248 35.88 19.08 7.45
N THR A 249 36.10 18.53 8.65
CA THR A 249 36.66 17.19 8.86
C THR A 249 35.63 16.06 8.71
N PHE A 250 34.34 16.37 8.65
CA PHE A 250 33.24 15.42 8.63
C PHE A 250 32.55 15.39 7.28
N ILE A 251 32.63 14.24 6.61
CA ILE A 251 31.94 14.03 5.35
C ILE A 251 30.59 13.33 5.64
N PRO A 252 29.44 13.89 5.21
CA PRO A 252 28.11 13.27 5.35
C PRO A 252 28.02 11.83 4.82
N LYS A 253 28.98 11.45 3.97
CA LYS A 253 29.23 10.10 3.51
C LYS A 253 29.17 9.07 4.64
N SER A 254 29.76 9.34 5.81
CA SER A 254 29.74 8.40 6.94
C SER A 254 28.32 8.09 7.46
N ILE A 255 27.45 9.11 7.55
CA ILE A 255 26.04 8.94 7.94
C ILE A 255 25.33 8.03 6.92
N THR A 256 25.55 8.28 5.63
CA THR A 256 24.92 7.49 4.57
C THR A 256 25.48 6.07 4.48
N GLU A 257 26.78 5.88 4.65
CA GLU A 257 27.43 4.57 4.68
C GLU A 257 26.92 3.73 5.85
N ASN A 258 26.71 4.35 7.01
CA ASN A 258 26.12 3.68 8.17
C ASN A 258 24.68 3.21 7.92
N PHE A 259 23.82 4.06 7.33
CA PHE A 259 22.44 3.67 7.00
C PHE A 259 22.41 2.49 6.02
N TYR A 260 23.22 2.56 4.97
CA TYR A 260 23.27 1.54 3.92
C TYR A 260 24.32 0.44 4.17
N LYS A 261 24.80 0.29 5.40
CA LYS A 261 25.73 -0.79 5.77
C LYS A 261 25.03 -2.14 5.63
N ASN A 262 23.81 -2.23 6.16
CA ASN A 262 22.93 -3.38 6.05
C ASN A 262 21.58 -2.92 5.47
N GLN A 263 20.94 -3.76 4.67
CA GLN A 263 19.55 -3.53 4.25
C GLN A 263 18.60 -3.86 5.40
N SER A 264 17.76 -2.90 5.78
CA SER A 264 16.66 -3.12 6.71
C SER A 264 15.50 -3.81 6.00
N TYR A 265 14.91 -4.81 6.64
CA TYR A 265 13.74 -5.52 6.17
C TYR A 265 12.94 -6.08 7.37
N GLY A 266 11.85 -6.78 7.07
CA GLY A 266 10.97 -7.37 8.06
C GLY A 266 9.60 -7.58 7.46
N TYR A 267 8.57 -7.21 8.20
CA TYR A 267 7.23 -7.13 7.65
C TYR A 267 7.06 -5.87 6.83
N ILE A 268 6.16 -5.89 5.86
CA ILE A 268 5.73 -4.69 5.13
C ILE A 268 4.38 -4.23 5.68
N PHE A 269 4.26 -2.94 5.95
CA PHE A 269 2.98 -2.34 6.30
C PHE A 269 1.98 -2.51 5.16
N THR A 270 0.79 -3.01 5.47
CA THR A 270 -0.29 -3.11 4.48
C THR A 270 -1.41 -2.15 4.80
N ASP A 271 -1.99 -2.26 5.99
CA ASP A 271 -3.17 -1.53 6.40
C ASP A 271 -3.19 -1.26 7.91
N LEU A 272 -3.89 -0.19 8.29
CA LEU A 272 -4.16 0.19 9.66
C LEU A 272 -5.65 0.50 9.76
N PHE A 273 -6.42 -0.36 10.41
CA PHE A 273 -7.82 -0.07 10.69
C PHE A 273 -7.93 0.74 11.96
N VAL A 274 -8.84 1.72 11.97
CA VAL A 274 -9.16 2.52 13.15
C VAL A 274 -10.64 2.43 13.44
N SER A 275 -10.98 2.19 14.71
CA SER A 275 -12.38 2.19 15.15
C SER A 275 -13.03 3.56 14.97
N ASN A 276 -14.35 3.60 14.78
CA ASN A 276 -15.11 4.84 14.72
C ASN A 276 -14.96 5.73 15.98
N CYS A 277 -14.76 5.13 17.15
CA CYS A 277 -14.46 5.81 18.41
C CYS A 277 -12.95 6.03 18.65
N THR A 278 -12.08 5.59 17.73
CA THR A 278 -10.61 5.66 17.77
C THR A 278 -9.92 4.89 18.90
N ASN A 279 -10.68 4.15 19.71
CA ASN A 279 -10.18 3.38 20.85
C ASN A 279 -9.48 2.07 20.45
N GLN A 280 -9.98 1.40 19.42
CA GLN A 280 -9.34 0.20 18.87
C GLN A 280 -8.67 0.49 17.53
N LYS A 281 -7.57 -0.24 17.27
CA LYS A 281 -6.73 -0.12 16.08
C LYS A 281 -6.25 -1.51 15.66
N ILE A 282 -6.22 -1.82 14.37
CA ILE A 282 -5.69 -3.09 13.85
C ILE A 282 -4.55 -2.80 12.88
N LEU A 283 -3.34 -3.21 13.23
CA LEU A 283 -2.16 -3.09 12.38
C LEU A 283 -1.96 -4.40 11.61
N VAL A 284 -2.03 -4.33 10.28
CA VAL A 284 -1.88 -5.50 9.38
C VAL A 284 -0.55 -5.41 8.65
N LEU A 285 0.23 -6.48 8.76
CA LEU A 285 1.61 -6.56 8.28
C LEU A 285 1.79 -7.82 7.43
N GLU A 286 2.39 -7.70 6.25
CA GLU A 286 2.72 -8.83 5.38
C GLU A 286 4.19 -9.24 5.58
N LYS A 287 4.47 -10.52 5.85
CA LYS A 287 5.85 -11.01 5.91
C LYS A 287 6.43 -11.06 4.50
N ILE A 288 7.56 -10.37 4.29
CA ILE A 288 8.33 -10.52 3.05
C ILE A 288 9.78 -10.82 3.41
N GLU A 289 10.14 -12.07 3.19
CA GLU A 289 11.49 -12.58 3.32
C GLU A 289 12.07 -12.94 1.96
N TYR A 290 13.36 -12.70 1.79
CA TYR A 290 14.05 -13.15 0.59
C TYR A 290 14.16 -14.67 0.60
N ASP A 291 13.39 -15.30 -0.29
CA ASP A 291 13.39 -16.75 -0.48
C ASP A 291 13.74 -17.08 -1.93
N ASN A 292 14.76 -17.92 -2.10
CA ASN A 292 15.23 -18.37 -3.40
C ASN A 292 14.76 -19.76 -3.80
N ASN A 293 14.06 -20.48 -2.91
CA ASN A 293 13.54 -21.81 -3.18
C ASN A 293 12.57 -21.78 -4.36
N ASN A 294 12.69 -22.76 -5.25
CA ASN A 294 11.79 -22.88 -6.39
C ASN A 294 10.37 -23.21 -5.91
N VAL A 295 9.40 -22.51 -6.50
CA VAL A 295 7.98 -22.84 -6.39
C VAL A 295 7.59 -23.58 -7.67
N PRO A 296 6.91 -24.74 -7.60
CA PRO A 296 6.42 -25.43 -8.79
C PRO A 296 5.39 -24.58 -9.53
N CYS A 297 5.30 -24.77 -10.84
CA CYS A 297 4.27 -24.11 -11.65
C CYS A 297 2.87 -24.59 -11.24
N PRO A 298 1.90 -23.70 -10.96
CA PRO A 298 0.54 -24.10 -10.58
C PRO A 298 -0.22 -24.85 -11.68
N ASP A 299 0.19 -24.71 -12.94
CA ASP A 299 -0.56 -25.30 -14.07
C ASP A 299 0.05 -26.58 -14.64
N CYS A 300 1.35 -26.83 -14.41
CA CYS A 300 2.04 -28.00 -14.95
C CYS A 300 3.02 -28.67 -13.98
N PHE A 301 3.10 -28.19 -12.73
CA PHE A 301 3.96 -28.68 -11.66
C PHE A 301 5.48 -28.71 -11.97
N ASP A 302 5.92 -28.04 -13.04
CA ASP A 302 7.34 -27.93 -13.36
C ASP A 302 8.13 -27.28 -12.22
N MET A 303 9.13 -28.00 -11.72
CA MET A 303 9.99 -27.62 -10.58
C MET A 303 11.18 -26.74 -11.00
N ASN A 304 11.34 -26.48 -12.30
CA ASN A 304 12.44 -25.70 -12.85
C ASN A 304 11.94 -24.39 -13.50
N PRO A 305 11.26 -23.49 -12.77
CA PRO A 305 10.92 -22.20 -13.33
C PRO A 305 12.17 -21.37 -13.66
N ARG A 306 12.05 -20.51 -14.67
CA ARG A 306 12.99 -19.40 -14.91
C ARG A 306 12.56 -18.22 -14.05
N GLY A 307 13.49 -17.40 -13.57
CA GLY A 307 13.11 -16.10 -13.02
C GLY A 307 14.01 -15.59 -11.91
N ASN A 308 14.64 -14.44 -12.19
CA ASN A 308 15.21 -13.52 -11.20
C ASN A 308 14.41 -12.20 -11.19
N SER A 309 13.13 -12.24 -11.57
CA SER A 309 12.28 -11.04 -11.59
C SER A 309 11.57 -10.88 -10.26
N TYR A 310 11.62 -9.67 -9.72
CA TYR A 310 11.04 -9.34 -8.43
C TYR A 310 9.90 -8.36 -8.64
N LYS A 311 8.76 -8.62 -8.01
CA LYS A 311 7.60 -7.71 -8.09
C LYS A 311 7.76 -6.55 -7.12
N ASN A 312 8.19 -6.88 -5.90
CA ASN A 312 8.56 -5.94 -4.85
C ASN A 312 10.00 -6.22 -4.41
N VAL A 313 10.60 -5.30 -3.65
CA VAL A 313 11.89 -5.56 -2.97
C VAL A 313 11.75 -6.84 -2.13
N MET A 314 12.75 -7.74 -2.20
CA MET A 314 12.76 -9.09 -1.59
C MET A 314 11.73 -10.09 -2.13
N PHE A 315 10.69 -9.65 -2.85
CA PHE A 315 9.62 -10.51 -3.33
C PHE A 315 9.98 -11.16 -4.67
N LYS A 316 10.37 -12.42 -4.64
CA LYS A 316 10.74 -13.19 -5.85
C LYS A 316 9.50 -13.68 -6.60
N SER A 317 9.53 -13.58 -7.92
CA SER A 317 8.53 -14.20 -8.80
C SER A 317 9.19 -15.09 -9.83
N PHE A 318 8.51 -16.18 -10.13
CA PHE A 318 8.92 -17.25 -11.04
C PHE A 318 8.14 -17.14 -12.34
N GLU A 319 8.72 -17.61 -13.43
CA GLU A 319 8.11 -17.77 -14.73
C GLU A 319 8.27 -19.23 -15.18
N CYS A 320 7.18 -19.90 -15.53
CA CYS A 320 7.23 -21.30 -15.94
C CYS A 320 8.15 -21.48 -17.17
N SER A 321 9.10 -22.42 -17.07
CA SER A 321 10.05 -22.67 -18.15
C SER A 321 9.57 -23.76 -19.10
N ASN A 322 8.78 -24.72 -18.59
CA ASN A 322 8.18 -25.81 -19.35
C ASN A 322 7.54 -25.31 -20.66
N PRO A 323 8.09 -25.67 -21.83
CA PRO A 323 7.51 -25.28 -23.12
C PRO A 323 6.14 -25.93 -23.33
N TYR A 324 5.88 -27.04 -22.62
CA TYR A 324 4.61 -27.76 -22.59
C TYR A 324 3.63 -27.26 -21.52
N CYS A 325 3.75 -26.02 -21.05
CA CYS A 325 2.79 -25.47 -20.08
C CYS A 325 1.56 -24.88 -20.78
N LYS A 326 0.36 -25.26 -20.34
CA LYS A 326 -0.92 -24.74 -20.92
C LYS A 326 -1.09 -23.23 -20.79
N SER A 327 -0.49 -22.64 -19.77
CA SER A 327 -0.63 -21.21 -19.46
C SER A 327 0.41 -20.31 -20.15
N ARG A 328 1.08 -20.81 -21.20
CA ARG A 328 1.97 -19.96 -22.00
C ARG A 328 1.18 -18.91 -22.80
N SER A 329 1.74 -17.71 -22.90
CA SER A 329 1.16 -16.59 -23.64
C SER A 329 1.25 -16.78 -25.17
N LYS A 330 0.57 -15.92 -25.94
CA LYS A 330 0.72 -15.81 -27.41
C LYS A 330 2.18 -15.69 -27.84
N SER A 331 2.96 -14.91 -27.09
CA SER A 331 4.38 -14.67 -27.37
C SER A 331 5.26 -15.88 -27.04
N GLY A 332 4.69 -16.96 -26.49
CA GLY A 332 5.41 -18.14 -26.03
C GLY A 332 6.01 -17.98 -24.63
N ARG A 333 5.58 -16.97 -23.86
CA ARG A 333 6.14 -16.66 -22.54
C ARG A 333 5.45 -17.46 -21.44
N GLY A 334 6.20 -17.90 -20.42
CA GLY A 334 5.64 -18.66 -19.31
C GLY A 334 4.72 -17.82 -18.42
N LYS A 335 3.80 -18.47 -17.70
CA LYS A 335 3.02 -17.81 -16.64
C LYS A 335 3.94 -17.37 -15.52
N ARG A 336 3.73 -16.14 -15.03
CA ARG A 336 4.41 -15.62 -13.84
C ARG A 336 3.62 -15.93 -12.58
N TYR A 337 4.29 -16.42 -11.55
CA TYR A 337 3.69 -16.77 -10.26
C TYR A 337 4.70 -16.62 -9.12
N ASN A 338 4.19 -16.72 -7.89
CA ASN A 338 4.91 -16.85 -6.63
C ASN A 338 4.13 -17.83 -5.76
N TYR A 339 4.68 -18.20 -4.60
CA TYR A 339 4.04 -19.17 -3.70
C TYR A 339 2.58 -18.80 -3.37
N LEU A 340 2.33 -17.59 -2.87
CA LEU A 340 0.98 -17.16 -2.49
C LEU A 340 0.03 -17.20 -3.68
N SER A 341 0.38 -16.61 -4.82
CA SER A 341 -0.48 -16.59 -6.02
C SER A 341 -0.77 -17.99 -6.55
N ALA A 342 0.17 -18.93 -6.41
CA ALA A 342 -0.04 -20.31 -6.80
C ALA A 342 -0.96 -21.02 -5.81
N LYS A 343 -0.75 -20.84 -4.49
CA LYS A 343 -1.67 -21.31 -3.44
C LYS A 343 -3.10 -20.80 -3.68
N LEU A 344 -3.27 -19.49 -3.90
CA LEU A 344 -4.57 -18.86 -4.15
C LEU A 344 -5.27 -19.46 -5.36
N GLN A 345 -4.53 -19.75 -6.43
CA GLN A 345 -5.10 -20.39 -7.61
C GLN A 345 -5.66 -21.80 -7.28
N HIS A 346 -4.95 -22.61 -6.49
CA HIS A 346 -5.43 -23.93 -6.11
C HIS A 346 -6.59 -23.87 -5.12
N LYS A 347 -6.53 -22.99 -4.11
CA LYS A 347 -7.61 -22.82 -3.12
C LYS A 347 -8.93 -22.37 -3.78
N LYS A 348 -8.89 -21.63 -4.89
CA LYS A 348 -10.09 -21.28 -5.67
C LYS A 348 -10.84 -22.47 -6.26
N ASN A 349 -10.18 -23.62 -6.43
CA ASN A 349 -10.82 -24.85 -6.90
C ASN A 349 -11.40 -25.69 -5.74
N GLU A 350 -11.11 -25.31 -4.49
CA GLU A 350 -11.44 -26.06 -3.27
C GLU A 350 -12.08 -25.15 -2.21
N ILE A 351 -12.83 -24.14 -2.68
CA ILE A 351 -13.48 -23.16 -1.81
C ILE A 351 -14.45 -23.89 -0.89
N GLN A 352 -14.25 -23.76 0.43
CA GLN A 352 -15.23 -24.17 1.42
C GLN A 352 -16.20 -23.04 1.73
N VAL A 353 -17.34 -23.36 2.33
CA VAL A 353 -18.35 -22.36 2.71
C VAL A 353 -17.74 -21.27 3.61
N ASP A 354 -16.91 -21.67 4.57
CA ASP A 354 -16.21 -20.75 5.48
C ASP A 354 -15.11 -19.91 4.79
N ASP A 355 -14.78 -20.16 3.52
CA ASP A 355 -13.85 -19.33 2.74
C ASP A 355 -14.56 -18.19 2.01
N ILE A 356 -15.90 -18.20 1.98
CA ILE A 356 -16.67 -17.16 1.31
C ILE A 356 -16.87 -15.99 2.27
N ILE A 357 -16.36 -14.82 1.90
CA ILE A 357 -16.56 -13.59 2.66
C ILE A 357 -17.98 -13.08 2.39
N SER A 358 -18.78 -12.91 3.44
CA SER A 358 -20.13 -12.36 3.31
C SER A 358 -20.10 -10.91 2.80
N GLU A 359 -21.20 -10.46 2.22
CA GLU A 359 -21.34 -9.06 1.78
C GLU A 359 -21.24 -8.09 2.96
N GLU A 360 -21.85 -8.44 4.09
CA GLU A 360 -21.77 -7.70 5.34
C GLU A 360 -20.32 -7.55 5.83
N LEU A 361 -19.56 -8.64 5.90
CA LEU A 361 -18.16 -8.61 6.33
C LEU A 361 -17.29 -7.80 5.35
N ASN A 362 -17.54 -7.95 4.05
CA ASN A 362 -16.85 -7.17 3.04
C ASN A 362 -17.15 -5.67 3.17
N ASP A 363 -18.41 -5.27 3.39
CA ASP A 363 -18.76 -3.86 3.57
C ASP A 363 -18.20 -3.27 4.85
N MET A 364 -18.12 -4.05 5.93
CA MET A 364 -17.47 -3.66 7.18
C MET A 364 -15.98 -3.39 6.99
N TYR A 365 -15.24 -4.25 6.31
CA TYR A 365 -13.75 -4.16 6.19
C TYR A 365 -13.24 -3.59 4.86
N ARG A 366 -14.16 -3.14 3.99
CA ARG A 366 -13.88 -2.42 2.74
C ARG A 366 -13.20 -1.07 2.97
N LYS A 367 -13.35 -0.49 4.17
CA LYS A 367 -12.74 0.79 4.58
C LYS A 367 -11.77 0.54 5.71
N ASP A 368 -10.77 1.39 5.85
CA ASP A 368 -9.85 1.37 6.99
C ASP A 368 -10.38 2.14 8.23
N ILE A 369 -11.65 2.58 8.19
CA ILE A 369 -12.42 2.99 9.36
C ILE A 369 -13.56 1.99 9.54
N ILE A 370 -13.62 1.33 10.70
CA ILE A 370 -14.58 0.24 10.95
C ILE A 370 -15.28 0.40 12.31
N ASP A 371 -16.42 -0.27 12.46
CA ASP A 371 -17.01 -0.55 13.76
C ASP A 371 -16.41 -1.85 14.30
N PHE A 372 -15.88 -1.80 15.51
CA PHE A 372 -15.32 -2.98 16.17
C PHE A 372 -16.43 -3.68 16.93
N ASP A 373 -16.56 -4.97 16.69
CA ASP A 373 -17.48 -5.86 17.37
C ASP A 373 -16.71 -6.96 18.12
N GLU A 374 -17.45 -7.79 18.84
CA GLU A 374 -16.92 -8.97 19.52
C GLU A 374 -16.29 -10.00 18.56
N ASN A 375 -16.68 -9.95 17.27
CA ASN A 375 -16.23 -10.88 16.24
C ASN A 375 -14.95 -10.41 15.53
N VAL A 376 -14.31 -9.30 15.95
CA VAL A 376 -13.14 -8.73 15.27
C VAL A 376 -12.03 -9.76 14.98
N VAL A 377 -11.77 -10.67 15.90
CA VAL A 377 -10.76 -11.73 15.72
C VAL A 377 -11.22 -12.75 14.69
N GLN A 378 -12.47 -13.20 14.77
CA GLN A 378 -13.05 -14.11 13.79
C GLN A 378 -13.04 -13.49 12.38
N ASN A 379 -13.43 -12.23 12.27
CA ASN A 379 -13.45 -11.46 11.03
C ASN A 379 -12.05 -11.36 10.40
N ILE A 380 -11.02 -11.06 11.21
CA ILE A 380 -9.62 -11.05 10.73
C ILE A 380 -9.19 -12.43 10.25
N ILE A 381 -9.55 -13.50 10.97
CA ILE A 381 -9.21 -14.88 10.55
C ILE A 381 -9.86 -15.20 9.21
N SER A 382 -11.13 -14.85 9.01
CA SER A 382 -11.82 -15.03 7.73
C SER A 382 -11.15 -14.24 6.60
N LEU A 383 -10.76 -12.99 6.85
CA LEU A 383 -10.17 -12.12 5.82
C LEU A 383 -8.75 -12.53 5.40
N TYR A 384 -7.98 -13.16 6.30
CA TYR A 384 -6.55 -13.42 6.10
C TYR A 384 -6.14 -14.90 6.28
N SER A 385 -7.07 -15.85 6.19
CA SER A 385 -6.76 -17.29 6.16
C SER A 385 -7.80 -18.11 5.41
N PHE A 386 -7.36 -19.17 4.73
CA PHE A 386 -8.23 -20.19 4.13
C PHE A 386 -8.50 -21.34 5.09
N SER A 387 -9.50 -22.15 4.77
CA SER A 387 -9.73 -23.45 5.37
C SER A 387 -8.47 -24.31 5.34
N ASN A 388 -8.24 -24.99 6.46
CA ASN A 388 -7.07 -25.78 6.84
C ASN A 388 -5.78 -25.00 7.17
N ASP A 389 -5.78 -23.67 7.04
CA ASP A 389 -4.64 -22.85 7.44
C ASP A 389 -4.38 -22.96 8.95
N ASN A 390 -3.11 -22.96 9.34
CA ASN A 390 -2.67 -22.84 10.72
C ASN A 390 -2.72 -21.37 11.14
N VAL A 391 -3.51 -21.10 12.18
CA VAL A 391 -3.71 -19.74 12.73
C VAL A 391 -3.18 -19.73 14.15
N LEU A 392 -2.25 -18.82 14.44
CA LEU A 392 -1.67 -18.64 15.76
C LEU A 392 -2.21 -17.35 16.38
N ILE A 393 -2.84 -17.45 17.55
CA ILE A 393 -3.41 -16.32 18.27
C ILE A 393 -2.70 -16.17 19.61
N TYR A 394 -2.12 -15.00 19.85
CA TYR A 394 -1.66 -14.58 21.17
C TYR A 394 -2.72 -13.71 21.82
N THR A 395 -3.12 -14.04 23.04
CA THR A 395 -4.07 -13.23 23.81
C THR A 395 -4.04 -13.65 25.27
N ASP A 396 -4.24 -12.70 26.18
CA ASP A 396 -4.55 -12.95 27.59
C ASP A 396 -6.06 -13.00 27.87
N LYS A 397 -6.90 -12.69 26.87
CA LYS A 397 -8.36 -12.74 26.96
C LYS A 397 -8.90 -14.10 26.55
N SER A 398 -10.02 -14.49 27.17
CA SER A 398 -10.89 -15.55 26.65
C SER A 398 -11.61 -15.05 25.41
N LEU A 399 -11.03 -15.28 24.24
CA LEU A 399 -11.64 -14.94 22.95
C LEU A 399 -12.35 -16.15 22.36
N GLU A 400 -13.57 -15.97 21.88
CA GLU A 400 -14.22 -16.95 20.99
C GLU A 400 -13.66 -16.75 19.58
N ALA A 401 -13.14 -17.84 19.00
CA ALA A 401 -12.61 -17.83 17.64
C ALA A 401 -12.81 -19.24 17.10
N ASN A 402 -14.06 -19.55 16.74
CA ASN A 402 -14.48 -20.88 16.33
C ASN A 402 -14.83 -20.85 14.85
N ILE A 403 -13.79 -20.86 14.00
CA ILE A 403 -13.97 -21.18 12.59
C ILE A 403 -13.47 -22.61 12.42
N SER A 404 -14.41 -23.57 12.44
CA SER A 404 -14.12 -25.01 12.52
C SER A 404 -13.21 -25.53 11.41
N SER A 405 -13.20 -24.86 10.26
CA SER A 405 -12.36 -25.20 9.12
C SER A 405 -10.89 -24.77 9.27
N ARG A 406 -10.51 -23.92 10.23
CA ARG A 406 -9.11 -23.47 10.46
C ARG A 406 -8.47 -24.17 11.67
N LYS A 407 -7.15 -24.38 11.62
CA LYS A 407 -6.38 -24.97 12.72
C LYS A 407 -5.90 -23.87 13.65
N ILE A 408 -6.75 -23.48 14.59
CA ILE A 408 -6.48 -22.36 15.50
C ILE A 408 -5.72 -22.84 16.75
N THR A 409 -4.54 -22.27 16.97
CA THR A 409 -3.73 -22.44 18.18
C THR A 409 -3.73 -21.13 18.98
N LYS A 410 -4.17 -21.17 20.24
CA LYS A 410 -4.16 -20.02 21.15
C LYS A 410 -3.00 -20.13 22.14
N ARG A 411 -2.29 -19.04 22.38
CA ARG A 411 -1.20 -18.95 23.37
C ARG A 411 -1.40 -17.73 24.27
N ASN A 412 -1.16 -17.91 25.57
CA ASN A 412 -1.33 -16.86 26.57
C ASN A 412 -0.04 -16.09 26.85
N SER A 413 1.08 -16.53 26.29
CA SER A 413 2.39 -15.91 26.48
C SER A 413 3.23 -16.04 25.22
N LEU A 414 4.13 -15.08 25.04
CA LEU A 414 5.17 -15.11 24.01
C LEU A 414 6.33 -16.02 24.46
N ASP A 415 7.05 -16.60 23.50
CA ASP A 415 8.06 -17.63 23.77
C ASP A 415 9.39 -16.99 24.24
N HIS A 416 9.64 -15.74 23.83
CA HIS A 416 10.86 -15.01 24.17
C HIS A 416 10.62 -13.85 25.15
N LYS A 417 11.64 -13.53 25.96
CA LYS A 417 11.58 -12.47 26.97
C LYS A 417 12.02 -11.10 26.45
N GLU A 418 12.86 -11.05 25.41
CA GLU A 418 13.35 -9.79 24.82
C GLU A 418 13.59 -9.93 23.30
N SER A 419 13.37 -8.83 22.58
CA SER A 419 13.74 -8.72 21.17
C SER A 419 15.24 -8.43 21.01
N ILE A 420 15.90 -9.10 20.06
CA ILE A 420 17.34 -8.91 19.78
C ILE A 420 17.67 -7.48 19.33
N VAL A 421 16.82 -6.89 18.48
CA VAL A 421 17.05 -5.54 17.92
C VAL A 421 16.24 -4.50 18.68
N LYS A 422 16.92 -3.44 19.17
CA LYS A 422 16.25 -2.30 19.84
C LYS A 422 15.76 -1.30 18.80
N PHE A 423 14.62 -0.65 19.09
CA PHE A 423 14.05 0.37 18.22
C PHE A 423 15.00 1.55 17.95
N TYR A 424 15.74 1.98 18.97
CA TYR A 424 16.69 3.09 18.87
C TYR A 424 17.98 2.73 18.11
N ASP A 425 18.19 1.45 17.82
CA ASP A 425 19.33 0.97 17.02
C ASP A 425 18.97 0.84 15.53
N LEU A 426 17.71 1.08 15.15
CA LEU A 426 17.27 0.99 13.77
C LEU A 426 18.03 2.01 12.88
N PRO A 427 18.46 1.63 11.66
CA PRO A 427 19.18 2.53 10.76
C PRO A 427 18.42 3.83 10.47
N ILE A 428 17.10 3.76 10.28
CA ILE A 428 16.25 4.94 10.05
C ILE A 428 16.24 5.91 11.24
N TYR A 429 16.15 5.38 12.46
CA TYR A 429 16.20 6.18 13.69
C TYR A 429 17.55 6.89 13.81
N ASN A 430 18.64 6.14 13.62
CA ASN A 430 20.00 6.67 13.70
C ASN A 430 20.32 7.68 12.59
N LEU A 431 19.80 7.49 11.38
CA LEU A 431 19.94 8.45 10.29
C LEU A 431 19.36 9.81 10.67
N ILE A 432 18.08 9.87 11.02
CA ILE A 432 17.40 11.14 11.34
C ILE A 432 18.03 11.79 12.58
N LYS A 433 18.26 11.00 13.64
CA LYS A 433 18.89 11.49 14.86
C LYS A 433 20.27 12.10 14.60
N ASN A 434 21.08 11.48 13.74
CA ASN A 434 22.41 12.01 13.44
C ASN A 434 22.36 13.24 12.54
N VAL A 435 21.43 13.30 11.58
CA VAL A 435 21.27 14.49 10.74
C VAL A 435 20.85 15.71 11.58
N LEU A 436 19.89 15.56 12.49
CA LEU A 436 19.43 16.66 13.34
C LEU A 436 20.53 17.27 14.24
N LYS A 437 21.58 16.51 14.59
CA LYS A 437 22.74 17.05 15.34
C LYS A 437 23.53 18.10 14.55
N TYR A 438 23.47 18.04 13.23
CA TYR A 438 24.16 18.95 12.32
C TYR A 438 23.22 19.97 11.71
N LYS A 439 22.02 20.16 12.29
CA LYS A 439 21.15 21.25 11.88
C LYS A 439 21.85 22.58 12.18
N LYS A 440 21.98 23.42 11.15
CA LYS A 440 22.61 24.73 11.24
C LYS A 440 21.88 25.60 12.25
N SER A 441 22.65 26.31 13.08
CA SER A 441 22.13 27.36 13.95
C SER A 441 22.26 28.71 13.24
N SER A 442 21.16 29.43 13.11
CA SER A 442 21.15 30.80 12.56
C SER A 442 21.00 31.83 13.69
N PRO A 443 21.58 33.04 13.56
CA PRO A 443 21.23 34.16 14.43
C PRO A 443 19.73 34.43 14.35
N ARG A 444 19.05 34.47 15.50
CA ARG A 444 17.60 34.71 15.58
C ARG A 444 17.33 36.19 15.75
N ASN A 445 17.22 36.91 14.65
CA ASN A 445 17.11 38.38 14.61
C ASN A 445 15.85 38.91 13.92
N ILE A 446 15.02 38.05 13.33
CA ILE A 446 13.79 38.47 12.67
C ILE A 446 12.68 38.59 13.72
N GLU A 447 12.15 39.81 13.91
CA GLU A 447 10.96 40.09 14.70
C GLU A 447 9.73 40.25 13.81
N LEU A 448 8.64 39.54 14.13
CA LEU A 448 7.37 39.74 13.44
C LEU A 448 6.74 41.09 13.79
N ASP A 449 6.21 41.77 12.78
CA ASP A 449 5.41 42.98 12.95
C ASP A 449 4.18 42.69 13.83
N LYS A 450 4.12 43.33 15.01
CA LYS A 450 3.04 43.13 15.99
C LYS A 450 1.75 43.86 15.60
N THR A 451 1.83 44.84 14.69
CA THR A 451 0.68 45.63 14.20
C THR A 451 -0.13 44.88 13.15
N LYS A 452 0.50 43.94 12.44
CA LYS A 452 -0.17 43.12 11.43
C LYS A 452 -0.80 41.87 12.04
N ASN A 453 -2.09 41.70 11.79
CA ASN A 453 -2.82 40.48 12.14
C ASN A 453 -2.42 39.33 11.21
N ILE A 454 -2.36 39.57 9.90
CA ILE A 454 -2.00 38.55 8.91
C ILE A 454 -0.64 38.91 8.29
N ILE A 455 0.33 38.02 8.45
CA ILE A 455 1.66 38.11 7.84
C ILE A 455 1.81 36.90 6.92
N ILE A 456 2.14 37.14 5.65
CA ILE A 456 2.45 36.08 4.70
C ILE A 456 3.72 36.45 3.96
N GLU A 457 4.63 35.49 3.84
CA GLU A 457 5.95 35.69 3.27
C GLU A 457 6.24 34.64 2.18
N ASN A 458 6.74 35.08 1.02
CA ASN A 458 7.28 34.18 0.00
C ASN A 458 8.69 33.72 0.39
N LYS A 459 8.78 32.73 1.28
CA LYS A 459 10.04 32.29 1.89
C LYS A 459 10.08 30.77 2.08
N ASN A 460 11.29 30.22 2.05
CA ASN A 460 11.52 28.85 2.48
C ASN A 460 11.34 28.77 4.01
N SER A 461 10.41 27.94 4.45
CA SER A 461 10.06 27.75 5.86
C SER A 461 11.24 27.28 6.72
N ASN A 462 12.10 26.37 6.23
CA ASN A 462 13.25 25.90 6.99
C ASN A 462 14.22 27.04 7.33
N LYS A 463 14.48 27.93 6.36
CA LYS A 463 15.42 29.04 6.53
C LYS A 463 14.81 30.16 7.37
N TYR A 464 13.60 30.60 7.02
CA TYR A 464 12.98 31.75 7.69
C TYR A 464 12.72 31.49 9.17
N LEU A 465 12.27 30.28 9.51
CA LEU A 465 12.03 29.89 10.90
C LEU A 465 13.31 29.79 11.75
N SER A 466 14.45 29.44 11.15
CA SER A 466 15.71 29.36 11.90
C SER A 466 16.25 30.75 12.28
N GLU A 467 15.89 31.79 11.54
CA GLU A 467 16.27 33.20 11.73
C GLU A 467 15.26 33.98 12.59
N LEU A 468 14.09 33.39 12.87
CA LEU A 468 13.04 34.03 13.66
C LEU A 468 13.35 34.04 15.16
N ILE A 469 13.06 35.15 15.83
CA ILE A 469 13.06 35.24 17.29
C ILE A 469 12.06 34.23 17.87
N LYS A 470 12.41 33.63 19.00
CA LYS A 470 11.60 32.59 19.68
C LYS A 470 10.34 33.18 20.32
N ASP A 471 9.38 32.31 20.59
CA ASP A 471 8.17 32.57 21.36
C ASP A 471 7.24 33.64 20.75
N GLN A 472 7.31 33.83 19.43
CA GLN A 472 6.47 34.80 18.69
C GLN A 472 5.11 34.26 18.23
N TYR A 473 4.86 32.97 18.46
CA TYR A 473 3.60 32.28 18.21
C TYR A 473 3.48 31.03 19.09
N THR A 474 2.24 30.57 19.27
CA THR A 474 1.90 29.48 20.20
C THR A 474 1.25 28.30 19.52
N TYR A 475 0.70 28.51 18.32
CA TYR A 475 -0.03 27.48 17.61
C TYR A 475 0.55 27.32 16.21
N ALA A 476 0.62 26.08 15.74
CA ALA A 476 0.95 25.77 14.36
C ALA A 476 -0.10 24.82 13.78
N ILE A 477 -0.46 25.01 12.53
CA ILE A 477 -1.33 24.10 11.79
C ILE A 477 -0.88 24.03 10.35
N THR A 478 -0.82 22.82 9.79
CA THR A 478 -0.42 22.66 8.40
C THR A 478 -0.88 21.34 7.80
N SER A 479 -0.79 21.28 6.47
CA SER A 479 -0.67 20.04 5.71
C SER A 479 0.62 20.14 4.88
N PRO A 480 1.71 19.47 5.27
CA PRO A 480 2.98 19.54 4.54
C PRO A 480 2.81 19.01 3.11
N PRO A 481 3.78 19.26 2.23
CA PRO A 481 3.86 18.52 0.97
C PRO A 481 4.08 17.01 1.26
N TYR A 482 3.26 16.14 0.66
CA TYR A 482 3.36 14.69 0.86
C TYR A 482 4.37 14.08 -0.12
N TYR A 483 5.17 13.12 0.33
CA TYR A 483 6.24 12.52 -0.47
C TYR A 483 5.81 12.16 -1.90
N ASN A 484 6.36 12.87 -2.89
CA ASN A 484 6.18 12.66 -4.33
C ASN A 484 4.72 12.58 -4.82
N ALA A 485 3.75 13.00 -4.00
CA ALA A 485 2.33 12.88 -4.31
C ALA A 485 1.86 13.90 -5.37
N ARG A 486 2.66 14.96 -5.60
CA ARG A 486 2.34 16.09 -6.48
C ARG A 486 3.59 16.57 -7.21
N GLU A 487 3.41 17.20 -8.37
CA GLU A 487 4.51 17.67 -9.22
C GLU A 487 5.40 18.73 -8.54
N TYR A 488 4.84 19.57 -7.67
CA TYR A 488 5.57 20.59 -6.90
C TYR A 488 6.32 20.03 -5.68
N SER A 489 6.26 18.72 -5.44
CA SER A 489 6.73 18.07 -4.22
C SER A 489 7.51 16.83 -4.60
N GLN A 490 8.82 16.98 -4.85
CA GLN A 490 9.66 15.92 -5.40
C GLN A 490 10.96 15.78 -4.61
N TRP A 491 11.23 14.56 -4.12
CA TRP A 491 12.49 14.18 -3.48
C TRP A 491 13.06 12.90 -4.15
N PRO A 492 14.39 12.73 -4.16
CA PRO A 492 15.02 11.58 -4.80
C PRO A 492 14.59 10.22 -4.23
N ASN A 493 14.40 10.14 -2.90
CA ASN A 493 13.92 8.97 -2.19
C ASN A 493 13.23 9.40 -0.89
N LEU A 494 12.54 8.45 -0.24
CA LEU A 494 11.79 8.69 0.99
C LEU A 494 12.69 9.21 2.13
N LEU A 495 13.96 8.80 2.21
CA LEU A 495 14.86 9.26 3.27
C LEU A 495 15.16 10.77 3.16
N CYS A 496 15.37 11.27 1.95
CA CYS A 496 15.57 12.71 1.71
C CYS A 496 14.35 13.51 2.17
N TYR A 497 13.13 13.01 1.91
CA TYR A 497 11.90 13.63 2.40
C TYR A 497 11.82 13.65 3.92
N LEU A 498 12.08 12.51 4.58
CA LEU A 498 12.04 12.43 6.03
C LEU A 498 13.06 13.37 6.70
N VAL A 499 14.26 13.52 6.11
CA VAL A 499 15.26 14.49 6.57
C VAL A 499 14.76 15.93 6.42
N ASP A 500 14.21 16.28 5.27
CA ASP A 500 13.73 17.64 5.01
C ASP A 500 12.59 18.03 5.96
N MET A 501 11.63 17.11 6.15
CA MET A 501 10.55 17.29 7.11
C MET A 501 11.06 17.39 8.54
N SER A 502 12.05 16.58 8.94
CA SER A 502 12.59 16.64 10.30
C SER A 502 13.27 17.98 10.61
N ILE A 503 13.95 18.57 9.62
CA ILE A 503 14.55 19.90 9.76
C ILE A 503 13.46 20.95 9.99
N ASN A 504 12.36 20.91 9.22
CA ASN A 504 11.25 21.85 9.41
C ASN A 504 10.60 21.71 10.79
N ILE A 505 10.30 20.46 11.17
CA ILE A 505 9.69 20.12 12.46
C ILE A 505 10.56 20.63 13.63
N GLN A 506 11.88 20.47 13.52
CA GLN A 506 12.85 21.00 14.49
C GLN A 506 12.83 22.53 14.54
N ASN A 507 12.76 23.20 13.38
CA ASN A 507 12.70 24.65 13.33
C ASN A 507 11.42 25.20 13.98
N VAL A 508 10.26 24.59 13.72
CA VAL A 508 8.99 24.95 14.37
C VAL A 508 9.05 24.69 15.89
N PHE A 509 9.69 23.59 16.32
CA PHE A 509 9.88 23.31 17.75
C PHE A 509 10.66 24.41 18.45
N GLU A 510 11.75 24.88 17.85
CA GLU A 510 12.65 25.85 18.50
C GLU A 510 12.07 27.27 18.58
N THR A 511 11.10 27.60 17.73
CA THR A 511 10.52 28.94 17.59
C THR A 511 9.19 29.12 18.32
N ILE A 512 8.36 28.07 18.38
CA ILE A 512 7.04 28.14 19.04
C ILE A 512 7.19 28.30 20.56
N SER A 513 6.22 28.92 21.22
CA SER A 513 6.22 29.08 22.68
C SER A 513 6.18 27.74 23.45
N GLU A 514 6.52 27.75 24.74
CA GLU A 514 6.57 26.55 25.61
C GLU A 514 5.25 25.76 25.70
N ASN A 515 4.10 26.43 25.60
CA ASN A 515 2.78 25.79 25.54
C ASN A 515 2.34 25.47 24.10
N GLY A 516 3.32 25.33 23.21
CA GLY A 516 3.12 25.19 21.78
C GLY A 516 2.34 23.94 21.38
N ILE A 517 1.35 24.11 20.49
CA ILE A 517 0.58 23.02 19.88
C ILE A 517 0.76 23.06 18.38
N TYR A 518 1.01 21.90 17.77
CA TYR A 518 1.12 21.74 16.33
C TYR A 518 0.14 20.68 15.81
N LEU A 519 -0.86 21.13 15.05
CA LEU A 519 -1.76 20.27 14.28
C LEU A 519 -1.15 19.95 12.90
N TYR A 520 -0.84 18.68 12.64
CA TYR A 520 -0.13 18.25 11.44
C TYR A 520 -0.95 17.24 10.64
N ASN A 521 -1.57 17.70 9.54
CA ASN A 521 -2.40 16.85 8.69
C ASN A 521 -1.57 16.10 7.65
N ILE A 522 -1.57 14.77 7.70
CA ILE A 522 -0.81 13.94 6.76
C ILE A 522 -1.51 12.59 6.49
N GLY A 523 -1.50 12.17 5.24
CA GLY A 523 -2.02 10.87 4.80
C GLY A 523 -0.93 9.98 4.22
N ASP A 524 -1.12 8.66 4.30
CA ASP A 524 -0.22 7.71 3.64
C ASP A 524 -0.29 7.83 2.11
N VAL A 525 0.85 7.62 1.46
CA VAL A 525 0.99 7.71 -0.01
C VAL A 525 1.35 6.35 -0.61
N VAL A 526 0.82 6.05 -1.80
CA VAL A 526 1.19 4.83 -2.54
C VAL A 526 2.12 5.20 -3.69
N ASP A 527 3.43 5.09 -3.45
CA ASP A 527 4.45 5.39 -4.45
C ASP A 527 5.75 4.59 -4.24
N GLN A 528 6.72 4.76 -5.14
CA GLN A 528 8.07 4.19 -5.05
C GLN A 528 8.89 4.86 -3.97
N ASP A 529 9.33 4.12 -2.93
CA ASP A 529 10.13 4.72 -1.84
C ASP A 529 11.57 5.08 -2.26
N ASN A 530 12.06 4.44 -3.30
CA ASN A 530 13.41 4.58 -3.85
C ASN A 530 14.56 4.45 -2.82
N ILE A 531 14.33 3.79 -1.68
CA ILE A 531 15.35 3.67 -0.62
C ILE A 531 16.49 2.78 -1.11
N TYR A 532 16.17 1.58 -1.58
CA TYR A 532 17.17 0.60 -2.03
C TYR A 532 17.20 0.43 -3.55
N VAL A 533 16.07 0.64 -4.23
CA VAL A 533 15.94 0.49 -5.69
C VAL A 533 15.05 1.58 -6.28
N SER A 534 15.51 2.19 -7.38
CA SER A 534 14.68 3.09 -8.21
C SER A 534 13.92 2.28 -9.26
N SER A 535 12.82 1.68 -8.86
CA SER A 535 12.02 0.81 -9.73
C SER A 535 10.57 0.76 -9.25
N THR A 536 9.64 0.40 -10.14
CA THR A 536 8.27 0.02 -9.77
C THR A 536 8.18 -1.02 -8.67
N MET A 537 9.28 -1.76 -8.43
CA MET A 537 9.40 -2.72 -7.33
C MET A 537 9.43 -2.12 -5.93
N SER A 538 9.79 -0.85 -5.76
CA SER A 538 9.70 -0.19 -4.45
C SER A 538 8.34 0.46 -4.22
N ARG A 539 7.38 0.29 -5.14
CA ARG A 539 6.04 0.86 -5.01
C ARG A 539 5.28 0.15 -3.90
N ARG A 540 4.97 0.88 -2.84
CA ARG A 540 4.17 0.39 -1.70
C ARG A 540 3.41 1.53 -1.04
N ARG A 541 2.52 1.21 -0.10
CA ARG A 541 1.94 2.20 0.80
C ARG A 541 3.03 2.61 1.79
N GLN A 542 3.39 3.89 1.76
CA GLN A 542 4.41 4.46 2.62
C GLN A 542 3.73 5.09 3.83
N ILE A 543 4.13 4.66 5.03
CA ILE A 543 3.57 5.08 6.32
C ILE A 543 4.04 6.48 6.74
N ILE A 544 4.01 7.46 5.83
CA ILE A 544 4.55 8.80 6.10
C ILE A 544 3.83 9.46 7.28
N GLY A 545 2.56 9.14 7.53
CA GLY A 545 1.84 9.61 8.71
C GLY A 545 2.42 9.06 10.02
N LEU A 546 2.78 7.77 10.06
CA LEU A 546 3.42 7.18 11.25
C LEU A 546 4.90 7.60 11.36
N TYR A 547 5.60 7.81 10.24
CA TYR A 547 6.95 8.38 10.26
C TYR A 547 6.97 9.78 10.87
N SER A 548 5.94 10.62 10.64
CA SER A 548 5.86 11.93 11.28
C SER A 548 5.96 11.84 12.80
N VAL A 549 5.31 10.86 13.44
CA VAL A 549 5.42 10.64 14.90
C VAL A 549 6.89 10.45 15.32
N LEU A 550 7.66 9.65 14.58
CA LEU A 550 9.10 9.48 14.84
C LEU A 550 9.87 10.80 14.67
N LEU A 551 9.61 11.55 13.59
CA LEU A 551 10.32 12.80 13.32
C LEU A 551 10.06 13.84 14.41
N PHE A 552 8.80 13.98 14.82
CA PHE A 552 8.38 14.89 15.89
C PHE A 552 9.00 14.50 17.24
N GLU A 553 8.96 13.23 17.64
CA GLU A 553 9.59 12.76 18.87
C GLU A 553 11.12 12.98 18.87
N LEU A 554 11.79 12.75 17.74
CA LEU A 554 13.22 13.03 17.59
C LEU A 554 13.57 14.51 17.70
N SER A 555 12.64 15.39 17.33
CA SER A 555 12.78 16.85 17.47
C SER A 555 12.39 17.39 18.85
N GLY A 556 11.93 16.53 19.77
CA GLY A 556 11.59 16.89 21.15
C GLY A 556 10.10 17.11 21.39
N TRP A 557 9.24 16.93 20.40
CA TRP A 557 7.79 16.99 20.58
C TRP A 557 7.25 15.76 21.31
N SER A 558 6.13 15.96 22.00
CA SER A 558 5.29 14.91 22.56
C SER A 558 4.08 14.65 21.66
N THR A 559 3.84 13.39 21.31
CA THR A 559 2.62 12.96 20.61
C THR A 559 1.45 12.96 21.60
N ASN A 560 0.51 13.88 21.42
CA ASN A 560 -0.58 14.14 22.36
C ASN A 560 -1.96 13.72 21.84
N GLY A 561 -2.03 13.20 20.61
CA GLY A 561 -3.29 12.75 20.04
C GLY A 561 -3.29 12.68 18.52
N ASN A 562 -4.41 12.21 17.98
CA ASN A 562 -4.66 12.14 16.55
C ASN A 562 -6.14 12.31 16.27
N ILE A 563 -6.48 13.31 15.46
CA ILE A 563 -7.81 13.46 14.91
C ILE A 563 -7.84 12.71 13.57
N ILE A 564 -8.68 11.68 13.49
CA ILE A 564 -8.88 10.90 12.27
C ILE A 564 -9.87 11.64 11.37
N TRP A 565 -9.40 12.19 10.25
CA TRP A 565 -10.26 12.81 9.26
C TRP A 565 -10.79 11.75 8.29
N ASP A 566 -12.06 11.38 8.44
CA ASP A 566 -12.78 10.49 7.51
C ASP A 566 -13.13 11.27 6.23
N LYS A 567 -12.40 10.99 5.15
CA LYS A 567 -12.65 11.54 3.80
C LYS A 567 -13.76 10.81 3.06
N GLY A 568 -14.30 9.73 3.63
CA GLY A 568 -15.18 8.81 2.95
C GLY A 568 -14.46 7.95 1.93
N GLU A 569 -15.24 7.28 1.08
CA GLU A 569 -14.69 6.41 0.05
C GLU A 569 -14.08 7.18 -1.10
N VAL A 570 -12.83 6.85 -1.40
CA VAL A 570 -12.10 7.39 -2.55
C VAL A 570 -12.05 6.36 -3.67
N GLN A 571 -11.96 6.84 -4.92
CA GLN A 571 -11.75 5.95 -6.06
C GLN A 571 -10.41 5.20 -5.91
N SER A 572 -10.48 3.88 -5.86
CA SER A 572 -9.33 3.02 -5.61
C SER A 572 -9.36 1.75 -6.45
N LYS A 573 -8.19 1.32 -6.93
CA LYS A 573 -8.02 0.01 -7.58
C LYS A 573 -7.91 -1.14 -6.58
N ARG A 574 -7.84 -0.86 -5.27
CA ARG A 574 -7.66 -1.91 -4.24
C ARG A 574 -8.83 -2.90 -4.20
N ASN A 575 -10.04 -2.45 -4.57
CA ASN A 575 -11.26 -3.28 -4.64
C ASN A 575 -11.69 -3.56 -6.08
N SER A 576 -10.75 -3.58 -7.04
CA SER A 576 -11.09 -3.91 -8.42
C SER A 576 -11.36 -5.41 -8.64
N ASN A 577 -11.05 -6.26 -7.65
CA ASN A 577 -11.38 -7.68 -7.72
C ASN A 577 -12.75 -7.91 -7.05
N SER A 578 -13.63 -8.65 -7.74
CA SER A 578 -14.94 -9.07 -7.23
C SER A 578 -14.88 -10.33 -6.36
N ASP A 579 -13.72 -10.99 -6.27
CA ASP A 579 -13.57 -12.21 -5.46
C ASP A 579 -13.77 -11.91 -3.96
N ARG A 580 -14.83 -12.45 -3.37
CA ARG A 580 -15.12 -12.41 -1.93
C ARG A 580 -14.46 -13.59 -1.21
N LEU A 581 -13.14 -13.63 -1.24
CA LEU A 581 -12.31 -14.69 -0.65
C LEU A 581 -11.21 -14.08 0.25
N PRO A 582 -10.61 -14.85 1.16
CA PRO A 582 -9.46 -14.41 1.94
C PRO A 582 -8.37 -13.78 1.07
N TYR A 583 -7.67 -12.77 1.59
CA TYR A 583 -6.62 -11.99 0.94
C TYR A 583 -7.05 -11.09 -0.23
N TYR A 584 -8.29 -11.22 -0.73
CA TYR A 584 -8.81 -10.41 -1.84
C TYR A 584 -9.58 -9.17 -1.38
N VAL A 585 -10.19 -9.22 -0.19
CA VAL A 585 -10.83 -8.06 0.44
C VAL A 585 -9.73 -7.19 1.06
N LYS A 586 -9.54 -5.97 0.54
CA LYS A 586 -8.52 -5.03 1.00
C LYS A 586 -9.15 -3.68 1.30
N PRO A 587 -8.85 -3.02 2.42
CA PRO A 587 -9.48 -1.74 2.72
C PRO A 587 -9.01 -0.65 1.75
N ILE A 588 -9.93 0.28 1.46
CA ILE A 588 -9.63 1.56 0.84
C ILE A 588 -9.11 2.49 1.93
N ASN A 589 -8.11 3.32 1.58
CA ASN A 589 -7.63 4.36 2.46
C ASN A 589 -8.63 5.52 2.52
N CYS A 590 -9.42 5.56 3.59
CA CYS A 590 -10.53 6.48 3.78
C CYS A 590 -10.18 7.64 4.71
N TYR A 591 -9.06 7.62 5.43
CA TYR A 591 -8.73 8.66 6.39
C TYR A 591 -7.36 9.30 6.21
N GLU A 592 -7.18 10.46 6.85
CA GLU A 592 -5.88 11.07 7.09
C GLU A 592 -5.67 11.33 8.57
N HIS A 593 -4.40 11.38 8.96
CA HIS A 593 -4.02 11.77 10.31
C HIS A 593 -4.05 13.29 10.41
N ILE A 594 -4.52 13.79 11.55
CA ILE A 594 -4.28 15.17 11.99
C ILE A 594 -3.65 15.02 13.37
N TRP A 595 -2.33 14.93 13.37
CA TRP A 595 -1.57 14.71 14.59
C TRP A 595 -1.62 15.94 15.48
N ILE A 596 -1.72 15.72 16.78
CA ILE A 596 -1.64 16.76 17.81
C ILE A 596 -0.31 16.59 18.51
N PHE A 597 0.64 17.49 18.23
CA PHE A 597 1.93 17.51 18.90
C PHE A 597 2.02 18.69 19.87
N THR A 598 2.63 18.46 21.02
CA THR A 598 2.85 19.48 22.05
C THR A 598 4.31 19.47 22.49
N LYS A 599 4.85 20.59 22.97
CA LYS A 599 6.19 20.59 23.57
C LYS A 599 6.25 19.76 24.85
N ASN A 600 5.24 19.98 25.70
CA ASN A 600 5.10 19.29 26.98
C ASN A 600 3.96 18.28 26.89
N LYS A 601 4.21 17.07 27.39
CA LYS A 601 3.19 16.01 27.43
C LYS A 601 2.03 16.44 28.32
N SER A 602 0.83 16.55 27.76
CA SER A 602 -0.35 16.90 28.55
C SER A 602 -0.96 15.66 29.22
N LYS A 603 -1.89 15.88 30.17
CA LYS A 603 -2.64 14.77 30.79
C LYS A 603 -3.75 14.32 29.83
N GLY A 604 -3.53 13.18 29.20
CA GLY A 604 -4.51 12.52 28.34
C GLY A 604 -4.23 12.70 26.85
N GLU A 605 -4.49 11.66 26.07
CA GLU A 605 -4.37 11.69 24.61
C GLU A 605 -5.70 12.10 23.98
N ILE A 606 -5.69 13.05 23.05
CA ILE A 606 -6.88 13.52 22.34
C ILE A 606 -7.01 12.74 21.04
N SER A 607 -7.87 11.73 21.03
CA SER A 607 -8.17 10.93 19.84
C SER A 607 -9.65 11.00 19.54
N LYS A 608 -9.99 11.42 18.31
CA LYS A 608 -11.38 11.52 17.85
C LYS A 608 -11.46 11.39 16.33
N LYS A 609 -12.67 11.14 15.83
CA LYS A 609 -12.97 11.14 14.40
C LYS A 609 -13.70 12.43 14.01
N VAL A 610 -13.37 12.99 12.85
CA VAL A 610 -14.09 14.11 12.23
C VAL A 610 -14.43 13.76 10.79
N LYS A 611 -15.52 14.33 10.29
CA LYS A 611 -15.98 14.10 8.91
C LYS A 611 -16.43 15.41 8.29
N PHE A 612 -15.73 15.79 7.24
CA PHE A 612 -16.08 16.91 6.37
C PHE A 612 -15.53 16.63 4.97
N SER A 613 -16.20 17.19 3.96
CA SER A 613 -15.88 16.93 2.57
C SER A 613 -14.51 17.52 2.21
N PRO A 614 -13.66 16.81 1.45
CA PRO A 614 -12.47 17.42 0.88
C PRO A 614 -12.90 18.52 -0.10
N VAL A 615 -12.03 19.50 -0.34
CA VAL A 615 -12.29 20.54 -1.34
C VAL A 615 -12.39 19.87 -2.72
N ILE A 616 -13.61 19.78 -3.26
CA ILE A 616 -13.90 19.06 -4.51
C ILE A 616 -13.25 19.80 -5.68
N LYS A 617 -12.36 19.10 -6.41
CA LYS A 617 -11.90 19.54 -7.73
C LYS A 617 -13.06 19.42 -8.72
N ILE A 618 -13.35 20.51 -9.42
CA ILE A 618 -14.24 20.50 -10.58
C ILE A 618 -13.79 19.37 -11.53
N ARG A 619 -14.77 18.59 -12.02
CA ARG A 619 -14.59 17.39 -12.84
C ARG A 619 -13.82 17.69 -14.15
N LYS A 620 -13.28 16.62 -14.74
CA LYS A 620 -12.66 16.55 -16.07
C LYS A 620 -13.49 17.35 -17.09
N GLY A 621 -12.96 18.50 -17.54
CA GLY A 621 -13.58 19.38 -18.55
C GLY A 621 -14.00 20.78 -18.06
N GLY A 622 -13.91 21.11 -16.77
CA GLY A 622 -14.09 22.48 -16.28
C GLY A 622 -12.76 23.22 -16.15
N GLU A 623 -12.71 24.50 -16.53
CA GLU A 623 -11.55 25.36 -16.25
C GLU A 623 -11.32 25.49 -14.75
N ASN A 624 -10.05 25.40 -14.35
CA ASN A 624 -9.62 25.33 -12.97
C ASN A 624 -9.61 26.74 -12.36
N ILE A 625 -10.78 27.26 -11.99
CA ILE A 625 -10.96 28.65 -11.51
C ILE A 625 -10.09 28.95 -10.26
N ALA A 626 -9.68 27.92 -9.50
CA ALA A 626 -8.95 28.11 -8.24
C ALA A 626 -7.42 28.08 -8.31
N LYS A 627 -6.77 27.78 -9.46
CA LYS A 627 -5.29 27.68 -9.64
C LYS A 627 -4.48 26.97 -8.53
N HIS A 628 -5.11 26.25 -7.59
CA HIS A 628 -4.44 25.55 -6.49
C HIS A 628 -4.83 24.09 -6.46
N THR A 629 -3.80 23.24 -6.43
CA THR A 629 -3.97 21.81 -6.72
C THR A 629 -4.38 20.99 -5.49
N ALA A 630 -4.32 21.55 -4.27
CA ALA A 630 -4.71 20.85 -3.03
C ALA A 630 -4.89 21.77 -1.79
N PRO A 631 -5.83 22.73 -1.76
CA PRO A 631 -6.13 23.41 -0.50
C PRO A 631 -6.82 22.43 0.46
N TYR A 632 -6.40 22.38 1.73
CA TYR A 632 -7.18 21.66 2.73
C TYR A 632 -8.42 22.49 3.15
N PRO A 633 -9.50 21.84 3.63
CA PRO A 633 -10.75 22.52 3.99
C PRO A 633 -10.58 23.52 5.15
N LEU A 634 -11.43 24.56 5.20
CA LEU A 634 -11.43 25.55 6.31
C LEU A 634 -11.80 24.88 7.64
N GLU A 635 -12.63 23.85 7.58
CA GLU A 635 -13.05 23.02 8.70
C GLU A 635 -11.87 22.34 9.38
N LEU A 636 -10.82 22.00 8.61
CA LEU A 636 -9.58 21.45 9.17
C LEU A 636 -8.86 22.49 10.01
N VAL A 637 -8.75 23.74 9.53
CA VAL A 637 -8.18 24.84 10.33
C VAL A 637 -9.02 25.07 11.58
N ASN A 638 -10.35 24.97 11.46
CA ASN A 638 -11.26 25.20 12.58
C ASN A 638 -11.02 24.29 13.78
N LEU A 639 -10.45 23.10 13.58
CA LEU A 639 -10.08 22.19 14.67
C LEU A 639 -9.10 22.83 15.65
N ILE A 640 -8.32 23.82 15.21
CA ILE A 640 -7.39 24.53 16.10
C ILE A 640 -8.11 25.30 17.21
N GLN A 641 -9.38 25.70 17.01
CA GLN A 641 -10.15 26.50 17.98
C GLN A 641 -10.24 25.82 19.36
N GLU A 642 -10.34 24.49 19.40
CA GLU A 642 -10.44 23.71 20.63
C GLU A 642 -9.19 23.83 21.52
N PHE A 643 -8.09 24.31 20.94
CA PHE A 643 -6.80 24.45 21.58
C PHE A 643 -6.43 25.93 21.83
N LEU A 644 -7.21 26.88 21.31
CA LEU A 644 -6.93 28.31 21.46
C LEU A 644 -7.36 28.80 22.85
N PHE A 645 -6.39 29.04 23.72
CA PHE A 645 -6.62 29.58 25.07
C PHE A 645 -6.37 31.10 25.12
N ASN A 646 -5.55 31.61 24.21
CA ASN A 646 -5.07 32.99 24.21
C ASN A 646 -5.24 33.65 22.82
N SER A 647 -5.03 34.97 22.75
CA SER A 647 -4.99 35.75 21.50
C SER A 647 -3.66 35.61 20.73
N ASP A 648 -3.00 34.45 20.82
CA ASP A 648 -1.69 34.21 20.24
C ASP A 648 -1.75 33.97 18.71
N ARG A 649 -0.59 34.09 18.06
CA ARG A 649 -0.44 33.95 16.61
C ARG A 649 -0.37 32.46 16.20
N ILE A 650 -1.00 32.15 15.07
CA ILE A 650 -1.01 30.82 14.43
C ILE A 650 0.01 30.81 13.29
N LEU A 651 0.88 29.81 13.24
CA LEU A 651 1.81 29.56 12.15
C LEU A 651 1.24 28.53 11.17
N ASP A 652 1.37 28.79 9.87
CA ASP A 652 1.35 27.76 8.83
C ASP A 652 2.68 27.77 8.04
N PRO A 653 3.57 26.78 8.25
CA PRO A 653 4.86 26.70 7.58
C PRO A 653 4.75 26.28 6.10
N TYR A 654 3.58 25.83 5.63
CA TYR A 654 3.33 25.40 4.26
C TYR A 654 1.95 25.94 3.81
N LEU A 655 1.87 27.27 3.71
CA LEU A 655 0.60 27.99 3.59
C LEU A 655 -0.22 27.61 2.34
N GLY A 656 0.43 27.27 1.23
CA GLY A 656 -0.23 27.03 -0.05
C GLY A 656 -1.09 28.22 -0.46
N SER A 657 -2.33 27.95 -0.87
CA SER A 657 -3.33 28.99 -1.22
C SER A 657 -3.88 29.84 -0.07
N GLY A 658 -3.33 29.79 1.14
CA GLY A 658 -3.71 30.72 2.20
C GLY A 658 -4.93 30.33 3.04
N THR A 659 -5.33 29.05 3.09
CA THR A 659 -6.52 28.62 3.87
C THR A 659 -6.41 29.02 5.35
N THR A 660 -5.26 28.79 5.99
CA THR A 660 -5.04 29.17 7.40
C THR A 660 -5.15 30.67 7.62
N ALA A 661 -4.48 31.47 6.78
CA ALA A 661 -4.52 32.92 6.91
C ALA A 661 -5.92 33.49 6.67
N LEU A 662 -6.67 32.94 5.71
CA LEU A 662 -8.06 33.30 5.48
C LEU A 662 -8.95 32.96 6.68
N TRP A 663 -8.77 31.79 7.28
CA TRP A 663 -9.49 31.39 8.49
C TRP A 663 -9.16 32.32 9.66
N CYS A 664 -7.87 32.64 9.86
CA CYS A 664 -7.42 33.57 10.90
C CYS A 664 -8.05 34.94 10.72
N LEU A 665 -8.07 35.47 9.49
CA LEU A 665 -8.69 36.76 9.18
C LEU A 665 -10.17 36.78 9.59
N ARG A 666 -10.93 35.74 9.21
CA ARG A 666 -12.36 35.61 9.51
C ARG A 666 -12.69 35.44 10.99
N ASN A 667 -11.74 34.94 11.78
CA ASN A 667 -11.92 34.68 13.21
C ASN A 667 -11.18 35.70 14.09
N ASN A 668 -10.73 36.82 13.52
CA ASN A 668 -9.94 37.84 14.20
C ASN A 668 -8.73 37.27 14.97
N LYS A 669 -8.02 36.33 14.34
CA LYS A 669 -6.79 35.70 14.85
C LYS A 669 -5.59 36.19 14.06
N LYS A 670 -4.42 36.13 14.71
CA LYS A 670 -3.15 36.49 14.08
C LYS A 670 -2.56 35.28 13.35
N CYS A 671 -1.95 35.51 12.18
CA CYS A 671 -1.35 34.46 11.35
C CYS A 671 0.06 34.84 10.89
N LEU A 672 0.97 33.86 10.86
CA LEU A 672 2.17 33.85 10.03
C LEU A 672 2.05 32.70 9.04
N GLY A 673 2.03 32.98 7.74
CA GLY A 673 2.02 31.96 6.69
C GLY A 673 3.27 32.03 5.83
N LEU A 674 3.92 30.88 5.60
CA LEU A 674 5.11 30.79 4.76
C LEU A 674 4.80 29.94 3.52
N GLU A 675 5.13 30.45 2.33
CA GLU A 675 4.97 29.73 1.08
C GLU A 675 6.20 29.94 0.19
N ILE A 676 6.78 28.86 -0.32
CA ILE A 676 7.98 28.94 -1.15
C ILE A 676 7.67 29.20 -2.62
N SER A 677 6.53 28.71 -3.11
CA SER A 677 6.06 28.92 -4.47
C SER A 677 5.48 30.32 -4.63
N GLU A 678 6.14 31.14 -5.46
CA GLU A 678 5.64 32.48 -5.78
C GLU A 678 4.21 32.44 -6.35
N GLU A 679 3.88 31.42 -7.15
CA GLU A 679 2.52 31.26 -7.70
C GLU A 679 1.47 31.09 -6.59
N TYR A 680 1.72 30.18 -5.63
CA TYR A 680 0.77 29.94 -4.54
C TYR A 680 0.73 31.09 -3.53
N TYR A 681 1.86 31.75 -3.31
CA TYR A 681 1.94 32.97 -2.52
C TYR A 681 1.03 34.06 -3.09
N GLN A 682 1.09 34.33 -4.40
CA GLN A 682 0.21 35.30 -5.06
C GLN A 682 -1.27 34.90 -4.98
N VAL A 683 -1.59 33.61 -5.10
CA VAL A 683 -2.95 33.10 -4.89
C VAL A 683 -3.43 33.37 -3.47
N ALA A 684 -2.60 33.13 -2.44
CA ALA A 684 -2.93 33.40 -1.05
C ALA A 684 -3.20 34.89 -0.80
N LEU A 685 -2.32 35.77 -1.31
CA LEU A 685 -2.48 37.23 -1.20
C LEU A 685 -3.81 37.71 -1.79
N ASN A 686 -4.13 37.27 -3.02
CA ASN A 686 -5.37 37.67 -3.68
C ASN A 686 -6.61 37.25 -2.87
N ARG A 687 -6.66 36.00 -2.41
CA ARG A 687 -7.79 35.49 -1.61
C ARG A 687 -7.99 36.25 -0.30
N ILE A 688 -6.90 36.69 0.31
CA ILE A 688 -6.94 37.41 1.58
C ILE A 688 -7.35 38.86 1.37
N ASN A 689 -6.83 39.53 0.34
CA ASN A 689 -7.25 40.88 -0.03
C ASN A 689 -8.74 40.92 -0.36
N GLU A 690 -9.23 39.98 -1.20
CA GLU A 690 -10.66 39.84 -1.50
C GLU A 690 -11.50 39.66 -0.23
N SER A 691 -11.07 38.79 0.69
CA SER A 691 -11.79 38.58 1.94
C SER A 691 -11.74 39.80 2.86
N TYR A 692 -10.66 40.57 2.87
CA TYR A 692 -10.52 41.79 3.65
C TYR A 692 -11.50 42.87 3.17
N TYR A 693 -11.56 43.09 1.85
CA TYR A 693 -12.53 44.01 1.24
C TYR A 693 -13.97 43.64 1.59
N ASN A 694 -14.32 42.34 1.52
CA ASN A 694 -15.66 41.89 1.87
C ASN A 694 -16.00 42.16 3.34
N ILE A 695 -15.11 41.87 4.28
CA ILE A 695 -15.33 42.16 5.72
C ILE A 695 -15.52 43.66 5.94
N SER A 696 -14.65 44.50 5.36
CA SER A 696 -14.76 45.96 5.52
C SER A 696 -16.05 46.55 4.95
N LEU A 697 -16.62 45.94 3.91
CA LEU A 697 -17.88 46.37 3.32
C LEU A 697 -19.08 46.00 4.19
N PHE A 698 -19.04 44.82 4.84
CA PHE A 698 -20.06 44.42 5.80
C PHE A 698 -20.05 45.32 7.05
N ASP A 699 -18.86 45.61 7.60
CA ASP A 699 -18.71 46.52 8.75
C ASP A 699 -19.16 47.96 8.44
N PHE A 700 -19.26 48.34 7.16
CA PHE A 700 -19.76 49.65 6.71
C PHE A 700 -21.28 49.66 6.49
N LEU A 701 -21.91 48.51 6.31
CA LEU A 701 -23.35 48.36 6.03
C LEU A 701 -24.19 48.07 7.29
N GLU A 702 -23.57 47.62 8.38
CA GLU A 702 -24.14 47.58 9.74
C GLU A 702 -23.95 48.94 10.46
#